data_AF-A0A258KZN1-F1
#
_entry.id   AF-A0A258KZN1-F1
#
_cell.length_a   1.000
_cell.length_b   1.000
_cell.length_c   1.000
_cell.angle_alpha   90.00
_cell.angle_beta   90.00
_cell.angle_gamma   90.00
#
_symmetry.space_group_name_H-M   'P 1'
#
loop_
_entity.id
_entity.type
_entity.pdbx_description
1 polymer ?
#
loop_
_entity_poly.entity_id
_entity_poly.type
_entity_poly.pdbx_seq_one_letter_code
_entity_poly.pdbx_strand_id
1 'polypeptide(L)'
;MGAVLAAALALRIFDPAPVARMRLAVFDSMLTASPRAPDETFPVRVLDIDEAALAEFGQWPWPRTRLAEIIDRLREAGARTITVDLILAEPDRWNAANIAKELSTVPGLEPLGQKAANLPSNDTVLATAVAKVPVVMGLSADRAITRQLPDARAPFATAGDDPKLFVPSFEGGVGPLPALAEAATGLGAVNWLPETDQVIRRVPLLISAGGKLYPSLSLETIRIAQGATTTILVRSSGASGILSFGEQTGIDSIRVGEALLPTDAQGELWLKFSPYDPRRTLSARDLLAGKIDKSEIESRFIFIGASATGLMDLRTTPLAAAVPGVEVHAQALEQMLSGDHLVRPAWATGAELFFLLVAGLLSAALISQSQTVARYIATSGAVAAAILTLVAITAVVALSWLAYRNGLLIDPVYPALALIAVYLVGSLTSYVRSEADRARIRSAFGYYVSPAVVEELAQEPGRLKLGGETRDVTLLFADVRGFSRLSEGMDAEHLVRFVNTLFTPLADEILAHRGTIDKFMGDAVMAFWNAPLSDADHARQACRTALAMQRSIVARNGARAETAEPVRLGIGLNTGACVVGNVGSPQRFDYSVLGDVVNTASRLEEMTKIYGVPIIIGEQTAASASGFALIEIGTAAIRGKDRSEKLFALIGDETLAADSRWSNLQTHLSAYAKAMAAGDTLAAHRHIIAAQSLNVPAAAALLETTGDRLPL
;
A
#
# COMPACT_ATOMS: atom_id res chain seq x y z
N MET A 1 9.97 2.74 -4.48
CA MET A 1 9.52 3.00 -3.09
C MET A 1 9.68 4.46 -2.69
N GLY A 2 10.87 5.06 -2.78
CA GLY A 2 11.06 6.50 -2.48
C GLY A 2 10.10 7.45 -3.23
N ALA A 3 9.84 7.20 -4.52
CA ALA A 3 8.86 7.98 -5.29
C ALA A 3 7.41 7.83 -4.79
N VAL A 4 7.02 6.66 -4.29
CA VAL A 4 5.67 6.42 -3.74
C VAL A 4 5.50 7.15 -2.42
N LEU A 5 6.53 7.10 -1.55
CA LEU A 5 6.52 7.83 -0.29
C LEU A 5 6.54 9.34 -0.53
N ALA A 6 7.34 9.84 -1.48
CA ALA A 6 7.34 11.25 -1.86
C ALA A 6 5.99 11.71 -2.41
N ALA A 7 5.34 10.89 -3.26
CA ALA A 7 4.00 11.17 -3.75
C ALA A 7 2.96 11.17 -2.61
N ALA A 8 3.06 10.25 -1.67
CA ALA A 8 2.21 10.21 -0.48
C ALA A 8 2.47 11.40 0.45
N LEU A 9 3.68 11.92 0.58
CA LEU A 9 3.93 13.14 1.35
C LEU A 9 3.35 14.37 0.63
N ALA A 10 3.53 14.47 -0.69
CA ALA A 10 2.98 15.56 -1.49
C ALA A 10 1.45 15.59 -1.50
N LEU A 11 0.80 14.42 -1.60
CA LEU A 11 -0.66 14.32 -1.59
C LEU A 11 -1.26 14.73 -0.24
N ARG A 12 -0.54 14.56 0.88
CA ARG A 12 -0.99 15.02 2.20
C ARG A 12 -1.04 16.53 2.28
N ILE A 13 -0.05 17.20 1.66
CA ILE A 13 0.06 18.65 1.62
C ILE A 13 -1.11 19.23 0.80
N PHE A 14 -1.54 18.54 -0.25
CA PHE A 14 -2.71 18.93 -1.04
C PHE A 14 -4.05 18.65 -0.32
N ASP A 15 -4.10 17.61 0.53
CA ASP A 15 -5.26 17.22 1.37
C ASP A 15 -6.59 17.14 0.60
N PRO A 16 -6.73 16.23 -0.37
CA PRO A 16 -7.89 16.19 -1.26
C PRO A 16 -9.20 15.88 -0.52
N ALA A 17 -10.31 16.45 -0.99
CA ALA A 17 -11.62 16.39 -0.33
C ALA A 17 -12.11 14.98 0.08
N PRO A 18 -11.89 13.88 -0.69
CA PRO A 18 -12.29 12.55 -0.25
C PRO A 18 -11.54 12.07 1.01
N VAL A 19 -10.24 12.37 1.10
CA VAL A 19 -9.39 12.02 2.25
C VAL A 19 -9.80 12.84 3.47
N ALA A 20 -9.98 14.15 3.28
CA ALA A 20 -10.43 15.04 4.35
C ALA A 20 -11.78 14.58 4.93
N ARG A 21 -12.72 14.13 4.09
CA ARG A 21 -14.01 13.57 4.53
C ARG A 21 -13.85 12.29 5.36
N MET A 22 -12.97 11.37 4.96
CA MET A 22 -12.70 10.16 5.76
C MET A 22 -12.09 10.49 7.12
N ARG A 23 -11.16 11.47 7.17
CA ARG A 23 -10.62 11.99 8.44
C ARG A 23 -11.73 12.51 9.34
N LEU A 24 -12.61 13.37 8.82
CA LEU A 24 -13.73 13.93 9.57
C LEU A 24 -14.69 12.83 10.08
N ALA A 25 -15.01 11.84 9.25
CA ALA A 25 -15.84 10.72 9.68
C ALA A 25 -15.21 9.89 10.81
N VAL A 26 -13.88 9.74 10.83
CA VAL A 26 -13.17 9.10 11.95
C VAL A 26 -13.20 9.98 13.20
N PHE A 27 -13.05 11.30 13.08
CA PHE A 27 -13.22 12.21 14.22
C PHE A 27 -14.65 12.16 14.78
N ASP A 28 -15.68 12.10 13.93
CA ASP A 28 -17.07 11.92 14.37
C ASP A 28 -17.28 10.59 15.08
N SER A 29 -16.62 9.52 14.61
CA SER A 29 -16.64 8.21 15.26
C SER A 29 -15.98 8.27 16.64
N MET A 30 -14.88 9.03 16.78
CA MET A 30 -14.23 9.24 18.08
C MET A 30 -15.11 10.03 19.04
N LEU A 31 -15.76 11.06 18.53
CA LEU A 31 -16.69 11.88 19.30
C LEU A 31 -17.92 11.09 19.76
N THR A 32 -18.49 10.28 18.88
CA THR A 32 -19.61 9.38 19.21
C THR A 32 -19.20 8.35 20.27
N ALA A 33 -17.98 7.80 20.19
CA ALA A 33 -17.50 6.79 21.11
C ALA A 33 -17.12 7.35 22.50
N SER A 34 -16.68 8.62 22.58
CA SER A 34 -16.31 9.27 23.84
C SER A 34 -16.70 10.76 23.80
N PRO A 35 -18.00 11.09 23.90
CA PRO A 35 -18.49 12.46 23.88
C PRO A 35 -18.10 13.22 25.17
N ARG A 36 -18.30 14.54 25.19
CA ARG A 36 -18.18 15.33 26.43
C ARG A 36 -19.25 14.90 27.42
N ALA A 37 -18.89 14.73 28.68
CA ALA A 37 -19.88 14.46 29.72
C ALA A 37 -20.77 15.70 29.93
N PRO A 38 -22.11 15.55 30.02
CA PRO A 38 -22.97 16.68 30.36
C PRO A 38 -22.65 17.17 31.78
N ASP A 39 -22.64 18.48 31.97
CA ASP A 39 -22.50 19.08 33.30
C ASP A 39 -23.80 18.85 34.07
N GLU A 40 -23.74 18.20 35.24
CA GLU A 40 -24.93 17.89 36.04
C GLU A 40 -25.66 19.15 36.55
N THR A 41 -24.94 20.26 36.72
CA THR A 41 -25.52 21.55 37.11
C THR A 41 -26.20 22.24 35.94
N PHE A 42 -25.77 21.89 34.71
CA PHE A 42 -26.13 22.53 33.46
C PHE A 42 -26.12 24.07 33.61
N PRO A 43 -24.95 24.73 33.53
CA PRO A 43 -24.86 26.17 33.73
C PRO A 43 -25.62 26.97 32.64
N VAL A 44 -25.87 26.34 31.48
CA VAL A 44 -26.61 26.89 30.36
C VAL A 44 -27.98 26.20 30.24
N ARG A 45 -29.05 26.98 30.07
CA ARG A 45 -30.42 26.51 29.79
C ARG A 45 -30.89 27.07 28.46
N VAL A 46 -31.69 26.30 27.74
CA VAL A 46 -32.41 26.75 26.55
C VAL A 46 -33.88 26.94 26.93
N LEU A 47 -34.36 28.18 26.91
CA LEU A 47 -35.79 28.49 26.93
C LEU A 47 -36.35 28.33 25.52
N ASP A 48 -37.16 27.30 25.35
CA ASP A 48 -37.59 26.82 24.06
C ASP A 48 -39.03 27.25 23.71
N ILE A 49 -39.20 27.77 22.51
CA ILE A 49 -40.49 27.96 21.86
C ILE A 49 -40.87 26.63 21.21
N ASP A 50 -41.38 25.73 22.06
CA ASP A 50 -41.80 24.38 21.70
C ASP A 50 -43.24 24.34 21.13
N GLU A 51 -43.64 23.17 20.63
CA GLU A 51 -45.00 22.92 20.12
C GLU A 51 -46.09 23.18 21.19
N ALA A 52 -45.78 22.93 22.46
CA ALA A 52 -46.73 23.15 23.55
C ALA A 52 -47.00 24.64 23.78
N ALA A 53 -45.97 25.47 23.67
CA ALA A 53 -46.09 26.91 23.75
C ALA A 53 -46.81 27.48 22.53
N LEU A 54 -46.55 26.97 21.32
CA LEU A 54 -47.31 27.38 20.13
C LEU A 54 -48.79 26.99 20.22
N ALA A 55 -49.10 25.82 20.79
CA ALA A 55 -50.48 25.38 20.99
C ALA A 55 -51.26 26.28 21.97
N GLU A 56 -50.60 26.77 23.03
CA GLU A 56 -51.24 27.64 24.02
C GLU A 56 -51.29 29.11 23.58
N PHE A 57 -50.21 29.62 23.01
CA PHE A 57 -50.00 31.05 22.77
C PHE A 57 -50.19 31.48 21.32
N GLY A 58 -50.46 30.52 20.43
CA GLY A 58 -50.68 30.73 19.00
C GLY A 58 -49.38 30.77 18.19
N GLN A 59 -49.55 31.01 16.89
CA GLN A 59 -48.49 30.95 15.90
C GLN A 59 -47.38 31.98 16.15
N TRP A 60 -46.14 31.57 15.92
CA TRP A 60 -44.97 32.44 15.86
C TRP A 60 -44.93 33.26 14.56
N PRO A 61 -44.40 34.50 14.54
CA PRO A 61 -43.82 35.25 15.65
C PRO A 61 -44.84 35.83 16.63
N TRP A 62 -44.55 35.70 17.92
CA TRP A 62 -45.35 36.31 18.98
C TRP A 62 -45.15 37.84 19.07
N PRO A 63 -46.14 38.58 19.63
CA PRO A 63 -45.99 40.00 19.91
C PRO A 63 -44.76 40.28 20.80
N ARG A 64 -44.07 41.40 20.55
CA ARG A 64 -42.86 41.79 21.31
C ARG A 64 -43.15 42.03 22.79
N THR A 65 -44.39 42.34 23.14
CA THR A 65 -44.85 42.42 24.54
C THR A 65 -44.74 41.07 25.26
N ARG A 66 -44.97 39.95 24.58
CA ARG A 66 -44.78 38.60 25.15
C ARG A 66 -43.31 38.26 25.34
N LEU A 67 -42.47 38.64 24.38
CA LEU A 67 -41.01 38.51 24.55
C LEU A 67 -40.50 39.40 25.69
N ALA A 68 -41.08 40.58 25.88
CA ALA A 68 -40.76 41.46 27.00
C ALA A 68 -41.14 40.81 28.34
N GLU A 69 -42.32 40.18 28.41
CA GLU A 69 -42.74 39.41 29.59
C GLU A 69 -41.77 38.27 29.89
N ILE A 70 -41.36 37.49 28.88
CA ILE A 70 -40.36 36.43 29.05
C ILE A 70 -39.06 36.99 29.65
N ILE A 71 -38.54 38.09 29.11
CA ILE A 71 -37.32 38.73 29.61
C ILE A 71 -37.49 39.19 31.05
N ASP A 72 -38.62 39.82 31.38
CA ASP A 72 -38.91 40.27 32.75
C ASP A 72 -39.03 39.10 33.74
N ARG A 73 -39.65 37.98 33.35
CA ARG A 73 -39.73 36.76 34.18
C ARG A 73 -38.36 36.14 34.41
N LEU A 74 -37.51 36.05 33.37
CA LEU A 74 -36.14 35.55 33.50
C LEU A 74 -35.29 36.46 34.38
N ARG A 75 -35.45 37.78 34.26
CA ARG A 75 -34.80 38.77 35.12
C ARG A 75 -35.22 38.60 36.58
N GLU A 76 -36.51 38.46 36.85
CA GLU A 76 -37.05 38.24 38.20
C GLU A 76 -36.58 36.91 38.81
N ALA A 77 -36.43 35.88 37.99
CA ALA A 77 -35.87 34.60 38.38
C ALA A 77 -34.34 34.63 38.59
N GLY A 78 -33.66 35.70 38.19
CA GLY A 78 -32.23 35.90 38.46
C GLY A 78 -31.30 35.32 37.40
N ALA A 79 -31.73 35.27 36.14
CA ALA A 79 -30.87 34.85 35.02
C ALA A 79 -29.57 35.67 34.97
N ARG A 80 -28.42 35.01 34.77
CA ARG A 80 -27.11 35.67 34.69
C ARG A 80 -26.97 36.50 33.41
N THR A 81 -27.37 35.90 32.29
CA THR A 81 -27.46 36.54 30.97
C THR A 81 -28.62 35.93 30.21
N ILE A 82 -29.27 36.73 29.38
CA ILE A 82 -30.31 36.28 28.47
C ILE A 82 -29.82 36.46 27.04
N THR A 83 -29.74 35.38 26.29
CA THR A 83 -29.22 35.37 24.93
C THR A 83 -30.35 35.03 23.98
N VAL A 84 -30.66 35.91 23.05
CA VAL A 84 -31.79 35.75 22.12
C VAL A 84 -31.25 35.23 20.80
N ASP A 85 -31.43 33.94 20.53
CA ASP A 85 -31.07 33.29 19.27
C ASP A 85 -32.18 33.46 18.22
N LEU A 86 -32.61 34.71 18.04
CA LEU A 86 -33.65 35.11 17.11
C LEU A 86 -33.28 36.46 16.51
N ILE A 87 -33.42 36.58 15.19
CA ILE A 87 -33.10 37.84 14.49
C ILE A 87 -34.38 38.68 14.43
N LEU A 88 -34.45 39.75 15.23
CA LEU A 88 -35.62 40.62 15.34
C LEU A 88 -35.48 41.86 14.45
N ALA A 89 -35.44 41.65 13.13
CA ALA A 89 -35.08 42.68 12.15
C ALA A 89 -36.22 43.59 11.70
N GLU A 90 -37.45 43.09 11.75
CA GLU A 90 -38.66 43.82 11.35
C GLU A 90 -39.46 44.31 12.57
N PRO A 91 -40.13 45.49 12.43
CA PRO A 91 -41.08 45.98 13.43
C PRO A 91 -42.17 44.96 13.73
N ASP A 92 -42.64 44.94 14.98
CA ASP A 92 -43.77 44.08 15.35
C ASP A 92 -44.99 44.37 14.47
N ARG A 93 -45.56 43.31 13.87
CA ARG A 93 -46.81 43.39 13.11
C ARG A 93 -47.98 43.87 13.98
N TRP A 94 -47.95 43.52 15.26
CA TRP A 94 -48.96 43.89 16.26
C TRP A 94 -48.69 45.24 16.94
N ASN A 95 -47.77 46.04 16.39
CA ASN A 95 -47.55 47.39 16.91
C ASN A 95 -48.85 48.20 16.92
N ALA A 96 -49.02 48.97 18.00
CA ALA A 96 -50.18 49.81 18.21
C ALA A 96 -50.50 50.74 17.01
N ALA A 97 -49.47 51.26 16.33
CA ALA A 97 -49.62 52.08 15.13
C ALA A 97 -50.24 51.32 13.94
N ASN A 98 -49.86 50.04 13.74
CA ASN A 98 -50.42 49.21 12.67
C ASN A 98 -51.88 48.86 12.96
N ILE A 99 -52.19 48.50 14.21
CA ILE A 99 -53.56 48.21 14.67
C ILE A 99 -54.42 49.47 14.55
N ALA A 100 -53.92 50.63 14.98
CA ALA A 100 -54.61 51.91 14.85
C ALA A 100 -54.94 52.23 13.40
N LYS A 101 -53.99 51.99 12.48
CA LYS A 101 -54.19 52.17 11.05
C LYS A 101 -55.29 51.26 10.51
N GLU A 102 -55.26 49.97 10.82
CA GLU A 102 -56.30 49.03 10.36
C GLU A 102 -57.68 49.37 10.94
N LEU A 103 -57.79 49.60 12.24
CA LEU A 103 -59.06 49.97 12.89
C LEU A 103 -59.65 51.27 12.34
N SER A 104 -58.81 52.23 11.96
CA SER A 104 -59.27 53.49 11.36
C SER A 104 -59.80 53.35 9.94
N THR A 105 -59.57 52.21 9.27
CA THR A 105 -60.14 51.91 7.94
C THR A 105 -61.51 51.23 8.00
N VAL A 106 -61.94 50.78 9.19
CA VAL A 106 -63.21 50.09 9.39
C VAL A 106 -64.25 51.10 9.91
N PRO A 107 -65.35 51.35 9.17
CA PRO A 107 -66.38 52.29 9.59
C PRO A 107 -66.93 51.97 10.98
N GLY A 108 -66.93 52.96 11.88
CA GLY A 108 -67.42 52.83 13.26
C GLY A 108 -66.39 52.40 14.30
N LEU A 109 -65.15 52.09 13.90
CA LEU A 109 -64.04 51.75 14.81
C LEU A 109 -62.98 52.86 14.92
N GLU A 110 -63.20 54.03 14.32
CA GLU A 110 -62.27 55.16 14.34
C GLU A 110 -61.90 55.63 15.76
N PRO A 111 -62.83 55.69 16.75
CA PRO A 111 -62.47 56.04 18.12
C PRO A 111 -61.53 55.02 18.79
N LEU A 112 -61.64 53.74 18.42
CA LEU A 112 -60.74 52.69 18.90
C LEU A 112 -59.37 52.80 18.22
N GLY A 113 -59.33 53.16 16.93
CA GLY A 113 -58.09 53.48 16.22
C GLY A 113 -57.30 54.62 16.89
N GLN A 114 -57.98 55.70 17.30
CA GLN A 114 -57.35 56.81 18.02
C GLN A 114 -56.82 56.40 19.39
N LYS A 115 -57.55 55.57 20.14
CA LYS A 115 -57.06 55.03 21.43
C LYS A 115 -55.86 54.11 21.24
N ALA A 116 -55.89 53.25 20.21
CA ALA A 116 -54.77 52.38 19.88
C ALA A 116 -53.52 53.18 19.50
N ALA A 117 -53.65 54.29 18.76
CA ALA A 117 -52.52 55.13 18.38
C ALA A 117 -51.74 55.72 19.57
N ASN A 118 -52.37 55.84 20.74
CA ASN A 118 -51.74 56.35 21.97
C ASN A 118 -51.03 55.29 22.80
N LEU A 119 -51.12 54.00 22.43
CA LEU A 119 -50.42 52.93 23.13
C LEU A 119 -48.94 52.89 22.72
N PRO A 120 -48.03 52.50 23.63
CA PRO A 120 -46.61 52.37 23.29
C PRO A 120 -46.40 51.30 22.21
N SER A 121 -45.37 51.49 21.37
CA SER A 121 -44.94 50.46 20.42
C SER A 121 -44.46 49.22 21.17
N ASN A 122 -44.84 48.04 20.69
CA ASN A 122 -44.43 46.76 21.26
C ASN A 122 -42.91 46.59 21.20
N ASP A 123 -42.25 47.09 20.14
CA ASP A 123 -40.79 47.09 20.03
C ASP A 123 -40.14 47.96 21.12
N THR A 124 -40.78 49.08 21.49
CA THR A 124 -40.32 49.94 22.60
C THR A 124 -40.51 49.26 23.96
N VAL A 125 -41.61 48.53 24.14
CA VAL A 125 -41.86 47.72 25.35
C VAL A 125 -40.78 46.67 25.51
N LEU A 126 -40.43 45.94 24.44
CA LEU A 126 -39.35 44.97 24.46
C LEU A 126 -37.98 45.62 24.70
N ALA A 127 -37.67 46.73 24.01
CA ALA A 127 -36.42 47.46 24.24
C ALA A 127 -36.27 47.89 25.71
N THR A 128 -37.38 48.31 26.34
CA THR A 128 -37.39 48.69 27.76
C THR A 128 -37.14 47.50 28.69
N ALA A 129 -37.65 46.32 28.37
CA ALA A 129 -37.36 45.10 29.13
C ALA A 129 -35.89 44.65 28.94
N VAL A 130 -35.41 44.66 27.70
CA VAL A 130 -34.03 44.33 27.32
C VAL A 130 -33.02 45.21 28.06
N ALA A 131 -33.28 46.51 28.20
CA ALA A 131 -32.36 47.45 28.86
C ALA A 131 -32.17 47.20 30.37
N LYS A 132 -33.03 46.39 31.02
CA LYS A 132 -33.00 46.16 32.47
C LYS A 132 -32.11 45.00 32.91
N VAL A 133 -31.64 44.17 31.98
CA VAL A 133 -30.94 42.91 32.26
C VAL A 133 -29.86 42.68 31.20
N PRO A 134 -28.76 41.95 31.49
CA PRO A 134 -27.75 41.66 30.49
C PRO A 134 -28.29 40.78 29.36
N VAL A 135 -28.67 41.41 28.24
CA VAL A 135 -29.19 40.73 27.06
C VAL A 135 -28.20 40.78 25.91
N VAL A 136 -27.99 39.64 25.27
CA VAL A 136 -27.29 39.50 23.99
C VAL A 136 -28.31 39.23 22.90
N MET A 137 -28.33 40.08 21.87
CA MET A 137 -29.23 39.89 20.72
C MET A 137 -28.51 39.26 19.55
N GLY A 138 -29.16 38.28 18.92
CA GLY A 138 -28.68 37.62 17.71
C GLY A 138 -28.70 38.54 16.48
N LEU A 139 -27.65 38.43 15.68
CA LEU A 139 -27.57 38.93 14.32
C LEU A 139 -27.03 37.82 13.41
N SER A 140 -27.29 37.94 12.11
CA SER A 140 -26.69 37.05 11.10
C SER A 140 -25.98 37.85 10.04
N ALA A 141 -24.75 37.46 9.72
CA ALA A 141 -24.04 37.95 8.57
C ALA A 141 -24.32 37.09 7.33
N ASP A 142 -24.36 37.72 6.16
CA ASP A 142 -24.66 37.03 4.91
C ASP A 142 -23.81 37.61 3.77
N ARG A 143 -23.48 36.77 2.79
CA ARG A 143 -22.67 37.17 1.63
C ARG A 143 -23.48 37.93 0.57
N ALA A 144 -24.78 37.66 0.46
CA ALA A 144 -25.68 38.28 -0.51
C ALA A 144 -26.38 39.53 0.05
N ILE A 145 -26.40 39.70 1.37
CA ILE A 145 -27.06 40.85 2.02
C ILE A 145 -26.02 41.92 2.33
N THR A 146 -26.17 43.08 1.68
CA THR A 146 -25.30 44.25 1.86
C THR A 146 -25.83 45.25 2.90
N ARG A 147 -26.94 44.92 3.58
CA ARG A 147 -27.49 45.76 4.65
C ARG A 147 -26.46 45.93 5.76
N GLN A 148 -26.26 47.19 6.18
CA GLN A 148 -25.34 47.52 7.25
C GLN A 148 -25.85 46.96 8.59
N LEU A 149 -24.98 46.21 9.27
CA LEU A 149 -25.22 45.72 10.62
C LEU A 149 -25.04 46.86 11.65
N PRO A 150 -25.76 46.81 12.79
CA PRO A 150 -25.51 47.71 13.92
C PRO A 150 -24.06 47.59 14.40
N ASP A 151 -23.49 48.66 14.93
CA ASP A 151 -22.11 48.67 15.39
C ASP A 151 -21.86 47.63 16.48
N ALA A 152 -20.76 46.87 16.33
CA ALA A 152 -20.34 45.90 17.32
C ALA A 152 -20.11 46.58 18.68
N ARG A 153 -20.68 46.02 19.74
CA ARG A 153 -20.53 46.52 21.12
C ARG A 153 -19.30 45.97 21.84
N ALA A 154 -18.75 44.87 21.35
CA ALA A 154 -17.61 44.23 21.97
C ALA A 154 -16.31 45.01 21.68
N PRO A 155 -15.53 45.38 22.71
CA PRO A 155 -14.19 45.90 22.50
C PRO A 155 -13.24 44.77 22.11
N PHE A 156 -12.41 45.01 21.09
CA PHE A 156 -11.41 44.06 20.61
C PHE A 156 -9.99 44.61 20.83
N ALA A 157 -9.09 43.74 21.28
CA ALA A 157 -7.65 43.96 21.25
C ALA A 157 -7.01 42.86 20.40
N THR A 158 -6.07 43.24 19.54
CA THR A 158 -5.40 42.30 18.64
C THR A 158 -3.91 42.24 18.96
N ALA A 159 -3.37 41.03 18.97
CA ALA A 159 -1.95 40.78 19.03
C ALA A 159 -1.57 39.93 17.81
N GLY A 160 -0.66 40.42 16.98
CA GLY A 160 -0.22 39.76 15.74
C GLY A 160 -0.83 40.41 14.50
N ASP A 161 -0.99 39.62 13.44
CA ASP A 161 -1.64 40.01 12.18
C ASP A 161 -3.12 40.42 12.38
N ASP A 162 -3.69 41.19 11.44
CA ASP A 162 -5.11 41.58 11.50
C ASP A 162 -6.03 40.35 11.43
N PRO A 163 -6.82 40.05 12.48
CA PRO A 163 -7.69 38.86 12.51
C PRO A 163 -8.74 38.83 11.41
N LYS A 164 -9.11 39.98 10.82
CA LYS A 164 -10.08 40.04 9.71
C LYS A 164 -9.58 39.35 8.44
N LEU A 165 -8.29 39.08 8.33
CA LEU A 165 -7.70 38.31 7.22
C LEU A 165 -8.03 36.82 7.30
N PHE A 166 -8.40 36.32 8.48
CA PHE A 166 -8.52 34.88 8.74
C PHE A 166 -9.95 34.44 9.07
N VAL A 167 -10.70 35.27 9.80
CA VAL A 167 -12.08 34.94 10.19
C VAL A 167 -13.01 34.92 8.98
N PRO A 168 -14.12 34.16 9.03
CA PRO A 168 -15.15 34.21 8.00
C PRO A 168 -15.62 35.63 7.73
N SER A 169 -15.50 36.06 6.46
CA SER A 169 -15.85 37.40 6.02
C SER A 169 -17.16 37.45 5.21
N PHE A 170 -17.96 38.46 5.49
CA PHE A 170 -19.26 38.74 4.87
C PHE A 170 -19.36 40.24 4.50
N GLU A 171 -20.18 40.55 3.50
CA GLU A 171 -20.36 41.94 3.06
C GLU A 171 -21.24 42.74 4.03
N GLY A 172 -22.28 42.10 4.58
CA GLY A 172 -23.21 42.70 5.52
C GLY A 172 -24.03 41.65 6.24
N GLY A 173 -25.27 41.99 6.62
CA GLY A 173 -26.14 41.05 7.31
C GLY A 173 -27.47 41.62 7.78
N VAL A 174 -28.17 40.83 8.57
CA VAL A 174 -29.43 41.19 9.20
C VAL A 174 -29.24 41.19 10.71
N GLY A 175 -29.40 42.37 11.31
CA GLY A 175 -29.36 42.57 12.75
C GLY A 175 -30.74 42.88 13.32
N PRO A 176 -30.85 42.96 14.66
CA PRO A 176 -32.07 43.40 15.30
C PRO A 176 -32.40 44.86 14.95
N LEU A 177 -33.66 45.26 15.17
CA LEU A 177 -34.08 46.66 15.01
C LEU A 177 -33.16 47.60 15.80
N PRO A 178 -32.90 48.82 15.30
CA PRO A 178 -32.00 49.78 15.97
C PRO A 178 -32.32 50.01 17.45
N ALA A 179 -33.60 50.20 17.80
CA ALA A 179 -34.02 50.38 19.20
C ALA A 179 -33.68 49.17 20.10
N LEU A 180 -33.76 47.95 19.56
CA LEU A 180 -33.40 46.72 20.28
C LEU A 180 -31.88 46.55 20.35
N ALA A 181 -31.16 46.86 19.26
CA ALA A 181 -29.71 46.87 19.22
C ALA A 181 -29.12 47.90 20.21
N GLU A 182 -29.79 49.05 20.36
CA GLU A 182 -29.45 50.13 21.29
C GLU A 182 -29.73 49.76 22.76
N ALA A 183 -30.80 49.02 23.03
CA ALA A 183 -31.14 48.54 24.36
C ALA A 183 -30.27 47.33 24.82
N ALA A 184 -29.84 46.48 23.89
CA ALA A 184 -29.08 45.28 24.19
C ALA A 184 -27.69 45.60 24.77
N THR A 185 -27.24 44.76 25.71
CA THR A 185 -25.90 44.89 26.29
C THR A 185 -24.83 44.38 25.32
N GLY A 186 -25.16 43.35 24.54
CA GLY A 186 -24.27 42.74 23.56
C GLY A 186 -24.98 42.37 22.25
N LEU A 187 -24.19 42.22 21.20
CA LEU A 187 -24.64 41.76 19.88
C LEU A 187 -23.77 40.59 19.45
N GLY A 188 -24.39 39.46 19.13
CA GLY A 188 -23.69 38.21 18.83
C GLY A 188 -24.15 37.58 17.52
N ALA A 189 -23.20 37.10 16.73
CA ALA A 189 -23.47 36.45 15.45
C ALA A 189 -23.93 35.00 15.62
N VAL A 190 -25.03 34.63 14.97
CA VAL A 190 -25.60 33.26 14.97
C VAL A 190 -25.04 32.39 13.84
N ASN A 191 -24.03 32.90 13.13
CA ASN A 191 -23.45 32.26 11.96
C ASN A 191 -22.79 30.93 12.33
N TRP A 192 -23.15 29.90 11.59
CA TRP A 192 -22.40 28.66 11.47
C TRP A 192 -22.05 28.46 10.00
N LEU A 193 -20.96 27.77 9.73
CA LEU A 193 -20.48 27.52 8.37
C LEU A 193 -20.68 26.05 8.04
N PRO A 194 -21.53 25.70 7.05
CA PRO A 194 -21.69 24.32 6.64
C PRO A 194 -20.38 23.79 6.04
N GLU A 195 -19.91 22.66 6.58
CA GLU A 195 -18.95 21.83 5.88
C GLU A 195 -19.62 21.15 4.67
N THR A 196 -18.84 20.49 3.80
CA THR A 196 -19.34 19.92 2.54
C THR A 196 -20.44 18.86 2.75
N ASP A 197 -20.51 18.26 3.94
CA ASP A 197 -21.48 17.26 4.35
C ASP A 197 -22.59 17.81 5.28
N GLN A 198 -22.66 19.13 5.48
CA GLN A 198 -23.65 19.82 6.32
C GLN A 198 -23.63 19.43 7.81
N VAL A 199 -22.59 18.72 8.27
CA VAL A 199 -22.43 18.38 9.69
C VAL A 199 -21.70 19.52 10.40
N ILE A 200 -22.29 20.03 11.49
CA ILE A 200 -21.66 21.07 12.30
C ILE A 200 -20.66 20.42 13.25
N ARG A 201 -19.37 20.63 13.00
CA ARG A 201 -18.26 20.20 13.87
C ARG A 201 -17.57 21.37 14.57
N ARG A 202 -17.74 22.57 13.99
CA ARG A 202 -17.05 23.79 14.36
C ARG A 202 -18.02 24.96 14.34
N VAL A 203 -17.75 25.95 15.19
CA VAL A 203 -18.45 27.23 15.19
C VAL A 203 -17.45 28.37 15.17
N PRO A 204 -17.62 29.38 14.30
CA PRO A 204 -16.77 30.56 14.33
C PRO A 204 -16.97 31.29 15.64
N LEU A 205 -15.88 31.68 16.31
CA LEU A 205 -15.95 32.54 17.50
C LEU A 205 -16.03 34.02 17.13
N LEU A 206 -15.52 34.35 15.95
CA LEU A 206 -15.52 35.70 15.38
C LEU A 206 -15.91 35.61 13.91
N ILE A 207 -16.58 36.65 13.44
CA ILE A 207 -16.82 36.88 12.02
C ILE A 207 -16.45 38.33 11.67
N SER A 208 -16.16 38.57 10.40
CA SER A 208 -16.01 39.91 9.84
C SER A 208 -17.21 40.21 8.96
N ALA A 209 -17.93 41.29 9.23
CA ALA A 209 -19.06 41.73 8.42
C ALA A 209 -18.98 43.25 8.20
N GLY A 210 -19.02 43.69 6.93
CA GLY A 210 -18.87 45.10 6.58
C GLY A 210 -17.53 45.70 7.07
N GLY A 211 -16.48 44.88 7.14
CA GLY A 211 -15.14 45.28 7.61
C GLY A 211 -15.00 45.43 9.14
N LYS A 212 -16.04 45.08 9.91
CA LYS A 212 -16.05 45.10 11.39
C LYS A 212 -16.10 43.68 11.94
N LEU A 213 -15.45 43.47 13.09
CA LEU A 213 -15.52 42.19 13.81
C LEU A 213 -16.78 42.09 14.65
N TYR A 214 -17.39 40.92 14.66
CA TYR A 214 -18.48 40.56 15.55
C TYR A 214 -18.16 39.25 16.27
N PRO A 215 -18.38 39.17 17.59
CA PRO A 215 -18.30 37.91 18.30
C PRO A 215 -19.48 37.01 17.95
N SER A 216 -19.28 35.70 18.04
CA SER A 216 -20.39 34.76 17.96
C SER A 216 -21.32 34.91 19.16
N LEU A 217 -22.55 34.41 19.02
CA LEU A 217 -23.57 34.49 20.05
C LEU A 217 -23.08 33.91 21.39
N SER A 218 -22.41 32.75 21.35
CA SER A 218 -21.82 32.09 22.52
C SER A 218 -20.66 32.87 23.13
N LEU A 219 -19.76 33.44 22.30
CA LEU A 219 -18.62 34.22 22.77
C LEU A 219 -19.07 35.55 23.42
N GLU A 220 -20.07 36.20 22.84
CA GLU A 220 -20.61 37.44 23.40
C GLU A 220 -21.31 37.19 24.73
N THR A 221 -21.97 36.05 24.86
CA THR A 221 -22.67 35.64 26.09
C THR A 221 -21.69 35.50 27.26
N ILE A 222 -20.58 34.79 27.08
CA ILE A 222 -19.56 34.67 28.13
C ILE A 222 -18.88 36.01 28.44
N ARG A 223 -18.66 36.86 27.43
CA ARG A 223 -18.09 38.21 27.62
C ARG A 223 -18.99 39.07 28.51
N ILE A 224 -20.27 39.16 28.18
CA ILE A 224 -21.24 39.95 28.95
C ILE A 224 -21.36 39.43 30.38
N ALA A 225 -21.33 38.11 30.58
CA ALA A 225 -21.39 37.49 31.89
C ALA A 225 -20.14 37.73 32.77
N GLN A 226 -19.01 38.10 32.17
CA GLN A 226 -17.79 38.55 32.85
C GLN A 226 -17.72 40.07 33.01
N GLY A 227 -18.54 40.82 32.27
CA GLY A 227 -18.70 42.27 32.35
C GLY A 227 -18.70 42.92 30.96
N ALA A 228 -19.59 43.88 30.75
CA ALA A 228 -19.80 44.51 29.43
C ALA A 228 -18.59 45.29 28.87
N THR A 229 -17.61 45.63 29.70
CA THR A 229 -16.35 46.28 29.29
C THR A 229 -15.20 45.30 29.03
N THR A 230 -15.44 44.00 29.24
CA THR A 230 -14.44 42.95 29.01
C THR A 230 -14.04 42.95 27.54
N THR A 231 -12.73 43.10 27.31
CA THR A 231 -12.15 43.12 25.97
C THR A 231 -11.89 41.70 25.49
N ILE A 232 -12.24 41.43 24.23
CA ILE A 232 -11.89 40.20 23.53
C ILE A 232 -10.48 40.38 22.98
N LEU A 233 -9.53 39.61 23.51
CA LEU A 233 -8.15 39.59 23.02
C LEU A 233 -8.02 38.50 21.96
N VAL A 234 -7.70 38.89 20.73
CA VAL A 234 -7.48 37.98 19.61
C VAL A 234 -5.99 37.87 19.36
N ARG A 235 -5.46 36.65 19.47
CA ARG A 235 -4.06 36.35 19.19
C ARG A 235 -3.97 35.62 17.85
N SER A 236 -3.24 36.22 16.92
CA SER A 236 -3.01 35.71 15.56
C SER A 236 -1.52 35.44 15.33
N SER A 237 -1.20 34.92 14.15
CA SER A 237 0.16 34.74 13.68
C SER A 237 1.00 36.01 13.87
N GLY A 238 2.26 35.83 14.26
CA GLY A 238 3.19 36.93 14.56
C GLY A 238 3.15 37.46 16.00
N ALA A 239 2.13 37.17 16.81
CA ALA A 239 2.11 37.57 18.23
C ALA A 239 2.96 36.71 19.17
N SER A 240 3.31 35.50 18.75
CA SER A 240 3.86 34.46 19.62
C SER A 240 5.39 34.44 19.72
N GLY A 241 6.09 35.27 18.93
CA GLY A 241 7.55 35.19 18.78
C GLY A 241 8.04 33.88 18.14
N ILE A 242 7.13 32.97 17.80
CA ILE A 242 7.39 31.78 16.99
C ILE A 242 7.56 32.28 15.56
N LEU A 243 8.72 31.99 14.97
CA LEU A 243 9.04 32.35 13.60
C LEU A 243 8.08 31.59 12.64
N SER A 244 6.99 32.23 12.23
CA SER A 244 6.24 31.80 11.05
C SER A 244 6.94 32.21 9.74
N PHE A 245 8.21 32.66 9.80
CA PHE A 245 8.98 33.16 8.64
C PHE A 245 8.24 34.20 7.77
N GLY A 246 7.33 34.98 8.36
CA GLY A 246 6.48 35.94 7.64
C GLY A 246 5.19 35.37 7.06
N GLU A 247 4.86 34.09 7.30
CA GLU A 247 3.58 33.49 6.94
C GLU A 247 2.46 33.93 7.90
N GLN A 248 1.34 34.32 7.30
CA GLN A 248 0.08 34.63 7.97
C GLN A 248 -0.68 33.33 8.24
N THR A 249 -0.33 32.65 9.34
CA THR A 249 -0.80 31.28 9.64
C THR A 249 -2.20 31.19 10.27
N GLY A 250 -2.81 32.32 10.66
CA GLY A 250 -4.19 32.35 11.16
C GLY A 250 -4.35 32.88 12.58
N ILE A 251 -5.50 32.57 13.18
CA ILE A 251 -5.78 32.81 14.61
C ILE A 251 -5.24 31.65 15.44
N ASP A 252 -4.53 31.97 16.51
CA ASP A 252 -4.00 30.98 17.47
C ASP A 252 -5.02 30.69 18.59
N SER A 253 -5.57 31.75 19.17
CA SER A 253 -6.49 31.67 20.31
C SER A 253 -7.24 32.97 20.51
N ILE A 254 -8.40 32.87 21.17
CA ILE A 254 -9.21 34.00 21.59
C ILE A 254 -9.34 33.96 23.10
N ARG A 255 -9.09 35.10 23.76
CA ARG A 255 -9.25 35.22 25.21
C ARG A 255 -10.34 36.23 25.54
N VAL A 256 -11.20 35.86 26.48
CA VAL A 256 -12.23 36.72 27.06
C VAL A 256 -12.16 36.60 28.58
N GLY A 257 -11.71 37.67 29.23
CA GLY A 257 -11.38 37.65 30.66
C GLY A 257 -10.42 36.51 30.99
N GLU A 258 -10.86 35.61 31.88
CA GLU A 258 -10.11 34.42 32.31
C GLU A 258 -10.23 33.23 31.34
N ALA A 259 -11.18 33.26 30.40
CA ALA A 259 -11.41 32.15 29.47
C ALA A 259 -10.43 32.25 28.29
N LEU A 260 -9.51 31.28 28.17
CA LEU A 260 -8.64 31.10 27.01
C LEU A 260 -9.23 30.02 26.10
N LEU A 261 -9.73 30.44 24.95
CA LEU A 261 -10.42 29.58 24.00
C LEU A 261 -9.46 29.21 22.85
N PRO A 262 -9.12 27.92 22.69
CA PRO A 262 -8.33 27.48 21.57
C PRO A 262 -9.17 27.51 20.29
N THR A 263 -8.57 27.96 19.18
CA THR A 263 -9.22 28.02 17.87
C THR A 263 -8.36 27.33 16.82
N ASP A 264 -8.97 27.04 15.68
CA ASP A 264 -8.21 26.81 14.46
C ASP A 264 -7.76 28.13 13.79
N ALA A 265 -7.06 28.00 12.66
CA ALA A 265 -6.51 29.13 11.92
C ALA A 265 -7.59 30.13 11.44
N GLN A 266 -8.85 29.72 11.33
CA GLN A 266 -9.97 30.55 10.92
C GLN A 266 -10.70 31.18 12.12
N GLY A 267 -10.24 30.92 13.35
CA GLY A 267 -10.91 31.40 14.57
C GLY A 267 -12.14 30.58 14.94
N GLU A 268 -12.24 29.32 14.47
CA GLU A 268 -13.34 28.42 14.79
C GLU A 268 -13.00 27.54 16.00
N LEU A 269 -14.02 27.27 16.82
CA LEU A 269 -13.95 26.34 17.94
C LEU A 269 -14.47 24.97 17.50
N TRP A 270 -13.67 23.92 17.68
CA TRP A 270 -14.13 22.54 17.53
C TRP A 270 -15.07 22.17 18.67
N LEU A 271 -16.25 21.65 18.32
CA LEU A 271 -17.27 21.27 19.28
C LEU A 271 -17.13 19.82 19.69
N LYS A 272 -16.87 19.61 20.98
CA LYS A 272 -16.96 18.34 21.69
C LYS A 272 -18.37 18.23 22.28
N PHE A 273 -19.31 17.80 21.44
CA PHE A 273 -20.71 17.69 21.82
C PHE A 273 -20.89 16.74 23.02
N SER A 274 -21.83 17.10 23.88
CA SER A 274 -22.42 16.21 24.88
C SER A 274 -23.69 15.57 24.30
N PRO A 275 -24.08 14.36 24.73
CA PRO A 275 -25.36 13.78 24.34
C PRO A 275 -26.52 14.73 24.65
N TYR A 276 -27.60 14.60 23.87
CA TYR A 276 -28.82 15.36 24.12
C TYR A 276 -29.40 15.01 25.50
N ASP A 277 -29.69 16.02 26.29
CA ASP A 277 -30.33 15.88 27.61
C ASP A 277 -31.52 16.83 27.72
N PRO A 278 -32.75 16.32 27.89
CA PRO A 278 -33.95 17.15 28.03
C PRO A 278 -33.88 18.17 29.17
N ARG A 279 -33.05 17.93 30.20
CA ARG A 279 -32.90 18.84 31.35
C ARG A 279 -32.24 20.18 30.99
N ARG A 280 -31.57 20.26 29.84
CA ARG A 280 -31.01 21.52 29.30
C ARG A 280 -32.12 22.47 28.85
N THR A 281 -33.30 21.95 28.52
CA THR A 281 -34.38 22.70 27.89
C THR A 281 -35.50 23.01 28.88
N LEU A 282 -36.02 24.25 28.81
CA LEU A 282 -37.14 24.77 29.57
C LEU A 282 -38.22 25.23 28.60
N SER A 283 -39.49 24.90 28.84
CA SER A 283 -40.58 25.37 27.98
C SER A 283 -40.90 26.84 28.25
N ALA A 284 -40.98 27.66 27.19
CA ALA A 284 -41.46 29.04 27.28
C ALA A 284 -42.88 29.11 27.87
N ARG A 285 -43.69 28.07 27.65
CA ARG A 285 -45.02 27.96 28.23
C ARG A 285 -45.01 27.86 29.74
N ASP A 286 -44.17 26.98 30.26
CA ASP A 286 -44.10 26.72 31.69
C ASP A 286 -43.48 27.90 32.43
N LEU A 287 -42.58 28.67 31.78
CA LEU A 287 -42.09 29.94 32.31
C LEU A 287 -43.22 30.96 32.47
N LEU A 288 -44.00 31.19 31.42
CA LEU A 288 -45.10 32.16 31.42
C LEU A 288 -46.23 31.77 32.38
N ALA A 289 -46.47 30.46 32.53
CA ALA A 289 -47.40 29.91 33.51
C ALA A 289 -46.87 29.93 34.96
N GLY A 290 -45.62 30.34 35.19
CA GLY A 290 -45.00 30.38 36.52
C GLY A 290 -44.75 29.00 37.14
N LYS A 291 -44.59 27.97 36.31
CA LYS A 291 -44.39 26.56 36.74
C LYS A 291 -42.92 26.16 36.86
N ILE A 292 -41.99 27.00 36.41
CA ILE A 292 -40.55 26.74 36.48
C ILE A 292 -40.02 27.20 37.84
N ASP A 293 -39.35 26.31 38.55
CA ASP A 293 -38.69 26.64 39.81
C ASP A 293 -37.57 27.66 39.58
N LYS A 294 -37.46 28.64 40.47
CA LYS A 294 -36.46 29.72 40.35
C LYS A 294 -35.02 29.20 40.28
N SER A 295 -34.72 28.10 40.98
CA SER A 295 -33.41 27.44 40.93
C SER A 295 -33.04 26.95 39.54
N GLU A 296 -34.01 26.79 38.64
CA GLU A 296 -33.73 26.39 37.26
C GLU A 296 -33.13 27.51 36.41
N ILE A 297 -33.24 28.77 36.86
CA ILE A 297 -32.85 29.97 36.10
C ILE A 297 -31.78 30.80 36.84
N GLU A 298 -31.83 30.82 38.17
CA GLU A 298 -30.97 31.67 38.99
C GLU A 298 -29.48 31.44 38.74
N SER A 299 -28.74 32.52 38.43
CA SER A 299 -27.30 32.52 38.12
C SER A 299 -26.88 31.69 36.89
N ARG A 300 -27.82 31.28 36.04
CA ARG A 300 -27.57 30.51 34.81
C ARG A 300 -27.64 31.36 33.55
N PHE A 301 -27.02 30.86 32.49
CA PHE A 301 -27.06 31.47 31.16
C PHE A 301 -28.29 30.96 30.42
N ILE A 302 -29.20 31.84 29.99
CA ILE A 302 -30.45 31.44 29.35
C ILE A 302 -30.41 31.80 27.86
N PHE A 303 -30.46 30.80 26.99
CA PHE A 303 -30.65 30.99 25.55
C PHE A 303 -32.13 30.90 25.21
N ILE A 304 -32.68 31.86 24.48
CA ILE A 304 -34.04 31.82 23.96
C ILE A 304 -33.94 31.38 22.50
N GLY A 305 -34.52 30.23 22.18
CA GLY A 305 -34.54 29.67 20.83
C GLY A 305 -35.84 28.94 20.52
N ALA A 306 -35.90 28.35 19.32
CA ALA A 306 -37.09 27.66 18.85
C ALA A 306 -36.75 26.23 18.37
N SER A 307 -37.46 25.24 18.89
CA SER A 307 -37.38 23.84 18.44
C SER A 307 -38.62 23.38 17.67
N ALA A 308 -39.70 24.17 17.65
CA ALA A 308 -40.93 23.78 16.98
C ALA A 308 -40.70 23.44 15.50
N THR A 309 -41.33 22.37 15.04
CA THR A 309 -41.06 21.74 13.74
C THR A 309 -41.26 22.70 12.56
N GLY A 310 -42.24 23.60 12.67
CA GLY A 310 -42.54 24.62 11.65
C GLY A 310 -41.56 25.80 11.61
N LEU A 311 -40.64 25.92 12.57
CA LEU A 311 -39.65 26.99 12.66
C LEU A 311 -38.29 26.61 12.03
N MET A 312 -38.13 25.33 11.65
CA MET A 312 -37.14 24.81 10.68
C MET A 312 -35.66 25.15 10.93
N ASP A 313 -35.23 25.34 12.19
CA ASP A 313 -33.82 25.51 12.54
C ASP A 313 -33.21 24.21 13.10
N LEU A 314 -33.37 23.11 12.37
CA LEU A 314 -32.75 21.82 12.71
C LEU A 314 -31.41 21.67 12.00
N ARG A 315 -30.41 21.22 12.75
CA ARG A 315 -29.02 21.03 12.32
C ARG A 315 -28.56 19.60 12.55
N THR A 316 -27.62 19.18 11.71
CA THR A 316 -26.93 17.90 11.86
C THR A 316 -25.63 18.10 12.66
N THR A 317 -25.44 17.27 13.66
CA THR A 317 -24.21 17.19 14.47
C THR A 317 -23.63 15.78 14.39
N PRO A 318 -22.38 15.55 14.81
CA PRO A 318 -21.82 14.20 14.85
C PRO A 318 -22.61 13.21 15.72
N LEU A 319 -23.30 13.69 16.77
CA LEU A 319 -24.06 12.84 17.69
C LEU A 319 -25.53 12.62 17.28
N ALA A 320 -26.12 13.55 16.54
CA ALA A 320 -27.53 13.51 16.18
C ALA A 320 -27.83 14.24 14.87
N ALA A 321 -28.73 13.65 14.06
CA ALA A 321 -29.09 14.16 12.73
C ALA A 321 -30.05 15.36 12.73
N ALA A 322 -30.71 15.64 13.85
CA ALA A 322 -31.65 16.73 13.99
C ALA A 322 -31.57 17.32 15.39
N VAL A 323 -30.93 18.48 15.51
CA VAL A 323 -30.71 19.22 16.76
C VAL A 323 -31.11 20.68 16.53
N PRO A 324 -31.85 21.35 17.43
CA PRO A 324 -32.14 22.78 17.31
C PRO A 324 -30.87 23.63 17.20
N GLY A 325 -30.83 24.66 16.35
CA GLY A 325 -29.64 25.50 16.15
C GLY A 325 -29.14 26.15 17.46
N VAL A 326 -30.06 26.60 18.31
CA VAL A 326 -29.76 27.17 19.63
C VAL A 326 -28.97 26.24 20.55
N GLU A 327 -29.16 24.92 20.40
CA GLU A 327 -28.45 23.91 21.18
C GLU A 327 -26.96 23.88 20.83
N VAL A 328 -26.59 24.16 19.58
CA VAL A 328 -25.19 24.28 19.15
C VAL A 328 -24.52 25.42 19.90
N HIS A 329 -25.19 26.58 20.01
CA HIS A 329 -24.67 27.74 20.74
C HIS A 329 -24.59 27.50 22.25
N ALA A 330 -25.59 26.80 22.83
CA ALA A 330 -25.60 26.43 24.24
C ALA A 330 -24.45 25.48 24.58
N GLN A 331 -24.25 24.43 23.77
CA GLN A 331 -23.16 23.47 23.97
C GLN A 331 -21.78 24.09 23.72
N ALA A 332 -21.65 25.00 22.77
CA ALA A 332 -20.43 25.78 22.57
C ALA A 332 -20.08 26.58 23.83
N LEU A 333 -21.05 27.26 24.45
CA LEU A 333 -20.83 28.00 25.70
C LEU A 333 -20.49 27.06 26.86
N GLU A 334 -21.19 25.95 27.03
CA GLU A 334 -20.88 24.98 28.08
C GLU A 334 -19.44 24.44 27.95
N GLN A 335 -18.99 24.16 26.73
CA GLN A 335 -17.61 23.74 26.48
C GLN A 335 -16.60 24.84 26.81
N MET A 336 -16.91 26.11 26.49
CA MET A 336 -16.09 27.26 26.87
C MET A 336 -15.96 27.40 28.39
N LEU A 337 -17.05 27.13 29.12
CA LEU A 337 -17.09 27.19 30.58
C LEU A 337 -16.38 25.99 31.23
N SER A 338 -16.51 24.80 30.65
CA SER A 338 -15.92 23.57 31.21
C SER A 338 -14.42 23.44 30.95
N GLY A 339 -13.89 24.14 29.94
CA GLY A 339 -12.49 24.01 29.51
C GLY A 339 -12.16 22.69 28.81
N ASP A 340 -13.15 21.82 28.57
CA ASP A 340 -12.97 20.52 27.88
C ASP A 340 -12.96 20.75 26.36
N HIS A 341 -11.90 21.39 25.90
CA HIS A 341 -11.76 21.78 24.51
C HIS A 341 -11.25 20.63 23.64
N LEU A 342 -11.71 20.64 22.39
CA LEU A 342 -11.15 19.83 21.31
C LEU A 342 -10.34 20.75 20.41
N VAL A 343 -9.12 20.34 20.05
CA VAL A 343 -8.18 21.19 19.29
C VAL A 343 -7.44 20.33 18.29
N ARG A 344 -7.34 20.80 17.04
CA ARG A 344 -6.37 20.27 16.09
C ARG A 344 -5.10 21.15 16.12
N PRO A 345 -4.02 20.74 16.79
CA PRO A 345 -2.86 21.60 16.96
C PRO A 345 -2.13 21.82 15.64
N ALA A 346 -1.48 22.98 15.48
CA ALA A 346 -0.75 23.34 14.26
C ALA A 346 0.35 22.32 13.89
N TRP A 347 0.99 21.71 14.90
CA TRP A 347 2.03 20.70 14.71
C TRP A 347 1.48 19.33 14.29
N ALA A 348 0.17 19.08 14.38
CA ALA A 348 -0.44 17.77 14.09
C ALA A 348 -0.06 17.26 12.70
N THR A 349 -0.20 18.10 11.68
CA THR A 349 0.15 17.74 10.29
C THR A 349 1.62 17.37 10.15
N GLY A 350 2.52 18.10 10.81
CA GLY A 350 3.95 17.81 10.81
C GLY A 350 4.26 16.47 11.49
N ALA A 351 3.63 16.18 12.62
CA ALA A 351 3.77 14.90 13.32
C ALA A 351 3.22 13.72 12.52
N GLU A 352 2.06 13.87 11.87
CA GLU A 352 1.47 12.88 10.96
C GLU A 352 2.40 12.55 9.79
N LEU A 353 2.98 13.58 9.16
CA LEU A 353 3.95 13.44 8.07
C LEU A 353 5.26 12.78 8.52
N PHE A 354 5.77 13.18 9.68
CA PHE A 354 6.99 12.60 10.26
C PHE A 354 6.79 11.11 10.58
N PHE A 355 5.66 10.76 11.19
CA PHE A 355 5.30 9.37 11.44
C PHE A 355 5.24 8.56 10.15
N LEU A 356 4.54 9.08 9.12
CA LEU A 356 4.45 8.44 7.82
C LEU A 356 5.83 8.26 7.17
N LEU A 357 6.70 9.27 7.23
CA LEU A 357 8.05 9.22 6.69
C LEU A 357 8.87 8.11 7.37
N VAL A 358 8.91 8.09 8.70
CA VAL A 358 9.69 7.11 9.46
C VAL A 358 9.16 5.69 9.25
N ALA A 359 7.86 5.47 9.42
CA ALA A 359 7.25 4.15 9.24
C ALA A 359 7.34 3.69 7.78
N GLY A 360 7.14 4.59 6.81
CA GLY A 360 7.26 4.31 5.38
C GLY A 360 8.69 3.95 4.96
N LEU A 361 9.70 4.64 5.49
CA LEU A 361 11.12 4.31 5.25
C LEU A 361 11.49 2.97 5.87
N LEU A 362 11.02 2.65 7.08
CA LEU A 362 11.27 1.35 7.72
C LEU A 362 10.61 0.21 6.92
N SER A 363 9.35 0.36 6.51
CA SER A 363 8.68 -0.60 5.62
C SER A 363 9.42 -0.77 4.29
N ALA A 364 9.94 0.32 3.72
CA ALA A 364 10.75 0.28 2.51
C ALA A 364 12.09 -0.45 2.69
N ALA A 365 12.78 -0.20 3.81
CA ALA A 365 14.02 -0.86 4.14
C ALA A 365 13.82 -2.38 4.27
N LEU A 366 12.78 -2.83 4.99
CA LEU A 366 12.47 -4.27 5.15
C LEU A 366 12.12 -4.94 3.82
N ILE A 367 11.35 -4.28 2.96
CA ILE A 367 11.03 -4.78 1.62
C ILE A 367 12.31 -4.88 0.78
N SER A 368 13.22 -3.90 0.87
CA SER A 368 14.49 -3.93 0.13
C SER A 368 15.50 -4.97 0.65
N GLN A 369 15.56 -5.22 1.97
CA GLN A 369 16.48 -6.21 2.56
C GLN A 369 16.14 -7.65 2.17
N SER A 370 14.89 -7.91 1.74
CA SER A 370 14.51 -9.19 1.13
C SER A 370 15.31 -9.54 -0.14
N GLN A 371 16.07 -8.59 -0.69
CA GLN A 371 16.87 -8.75 -1.91
C GLN A 371 18.33 -9.16 -1.65
N THR A 372 18.88 -8.94 -0.44
CA THR A 372 20.33 -9.11 -0.17
C THR A 372 20.65 -10.39 0.61
N VAL A 373 19.71 -10.95 1.37
CA VAL A 373 19.94 -12.15 2.19
C VAL A 373 19.37 -13.38 1.50
N ALA A 374 20.23 -14.37 1.25
CA ALA A 374 19.92 -15.60 0.55
C ALA A 374 18.68 -16.33 1.11
N ARG A 375 17.59 -16.24 0.33
CA ARG A 375 16.75 -17.34 -0.20
C ARG A 375 15.95 -18.29 0.72
N TYR A 376 16.13 -18.30 2.04
CA TYR A 376 15.17 -18.95 2.95
C TYR A 376 14.13 -17.97 3.54
N ILE A 377 14.28 -16.67 3.25
CA ILE A 377 13.66 -15.54 3.98
C ILE A 377 12.89 -14.58 3.05
N ALA A 378 12.77 -14.86 1.74
CA ALA A 378 12.04 -13.97 0.80
C ALA A 378 10.58 -13.73 1.23
N THR A 379 9.91 -14.75 1.77
CA THR A 379 8.58 -14.63 2.40
C THR A 379 8.62 -13.80 3.68
N SER A 380 9.69 -13.91 4.48
CA SER A 380 9.77 -13.23 5.77
C SER A 380 10.05 -11.73 5.68
N GLY A 381 10.68 -11.22 4.61
CA GLY A 381 10.88 -9.77 4.45
C GLY A 381 9.58 -9.02 4.15
N ALA A 382 8.77 -9.53 3.20
CA ALA A 382 7.45 -8.99 2.90
C ALA A 382 6.48 -9.18 4.07
N VAL A 383 6.50 -10.34 4.73
CA VAL A 383 5.68 -10.60 5.92
C VAL A 383 6.11 -9.70 7.10
N ALA A 384 7.40 -9.51 7.33
CA ALA A 384 7.90 -8.58 8.36
C ALA A 384 7.48 -7.14 8.05
N ALA A 385 7.55 -6.71 6.80
CA ALA A 385 7.05 -5.40 6.38
C ALA A 385 5.53 -5.28 6.54
N ALA A 386 4.77 -6.35 6.30
CA ALA A 386 3.33 -6.40 6.54
C ALA A 386 3.00 -6.27 8.03
N ILE A 387 3.68 -7.03 8.87
CA ILE A 387 3.55 -6.97 10.34
C ILE A 387 3.92 -5.57 10.85
N LEU A 388 5.05 -5.01 10.40
CA LEU A 388 5.46 -3.65 10.76
C LEU A 388 4.41 -2.62 10.33
N THR A 389 3.91 -2.73 9.10
CA THR A 389 2.88 -1.83 8.58
C THR A 389 1.61 -1.93 9.40
N LEU A 390 1.17 -3.14 9.75
CA LEU A 390 0.03 -3.37 10.62
C LEU A 390 0.25 -2.76 12.01
N VAL A 391 1.40 -3.01 12.64
CA VAL A 391 1.77 -2.43 13.94
C VAL A 391 1.79 -0.90 13.89
N ALA A 392 2.33 -0.30 12.83
CA ALA A 392 2.35 1.14 12.64
C ALA A 392 0.93 1.71 12.47
N ILE A 393 0.05 1.04 11.71
CA ILE A 393 -1.35 1.43 11.57
C ILE A 393 -2.08 1.35 12.91
N THR A 394 -1.91 0.25 13.65
CA THR A 394 -2.49 0.10 14.98
C THR A 394 -1.97 1.17 15.94
N ALA A 395 -0.66 1.46 15.89
CA ALA A 395 -0.05 2.50 16.72
C ALA A 395 -0.59 3.88 16.41
N VAL A 396 -0.71 4.29 15.14
CA VAL A 396 -1.23 5.63 14.80
C VAL A 396 -2.71 5.78 15.17
N VAL A 397 -3.51 4.73 15.01
CA VAL A 397 -4.92 4.72 15.44
C VAL A 397 -5.02 4.82 16.96
N ALA A 398 -4.22 4.04 17.71
CA ALA A 398 -4.22 4.06 19.17
C ALA A 398 -3.71 5.40 19.74
N LEU A 399 -2.65 5.96 19.15
CA LEU A 399 -2.11 7.27 19.53
C LEU A 399 -3.11 8.40 19.23
N SER A 400 -3.79 8.34 18.09
CA SER A 400 -4.86 9.28 17.74
C SER A 400 -6.03 9.20 18.74
N TRP A 401 -6.44 7.99 19.13
CA TRP A 401 -7.46 7.80 20.17
C TRP A 401 -7.03 8.36 21.54
N LEU A 402 -5.78 8.10 21.95
CA LEU A 402 -5.22 8.64 23.18
C LEU A 402 -5.11 10.17 23.14
N ALA A 403 -4.73 10.74 22.00
CA ALA A 403 -4.69 12.18 21.77
C ALA A 403 -6.10 12.79 21.89
N TYR A 404 -7.10 12.17 21.28
CA TYR A 404 -8.50 12.59 21.36
C TYR A 404 -9.02 12.65 22.81
N ARG A 405 -8.69 11.63 23.62
CA ARG A 405 -9.01 11.60 25.06
C ARG A 405 -8.41 12.77 25.85
N ASN A 406 -7.35 13.39 25.35
CA ASN A 406 -6.70 14.58 25.91
C ASN A 406 -7.09 15.87 25.17
N GLY A 407 -8.16 15.86 24.36
CA GLY A 407 -8.66 17.04 23.64
C GLY A 407 -7.90 17.36 22.35
N LEU A 408 -7.12 16.43 21.80
CA LEU A 408 -6.33 16.65 20.58
C LEU A 408 -6.81 15.81 19.39
N LEU A 409 -7.03 16.46 18.25
CA LEU A 409 -7.37 15.81 16.99
C LEU A 409 -6.11 15.56 16.15
N ILE A 410 -5.75 14.28 15.97
CA ILE A 410 -4.63 13.84 15.13
C ILE A 410 -5.17 12.87 14.09
N ASP A 411 -4.88 13.07 12.80
CA ASP A 411 -5.41 12.24 11.71
C ASP A 411 -4.74 10.86 11.65
N PRO A 412 -5.45 9.75 11.93
CA PRO A 412 -4.90 8.41 11.75
C PRO A 412 -5.13 7.86 10.34
N VAL A 413 -6.08 8.43 9.58
CA VAL A 413 -6.57 7.89 8.31
C VAL A 413 -5.51 8.04 7.24
N TYR A 414 -4.96 9.25 7.11
CA TYR A 414 -3.99 9.51 6.06
C TYR A 414 -2.72 8.67 6.21
N PRO A 415 -2.03 8.66 7.36
CA PRO A 415 -0.83 7.84 7.52
C PRO A 415 -1.14 6.35 7.31
N ALA A 416 -2.30 5.87 7.77
CA ALA A 416 -2.68 4.46 7.57
C ALA A 416 -2.86 4.11 6.09
N LEU A 417 -3.64 4.89 5.33
CA LEU A 417 -3.86 4.66 3.90
C LEU A 417 -2.55 4.77 3.11
N ALA A 418 -1.72 5.76 3.43
CA ALA A 418 -0.42 5.94 2.79
C ALA A 418 0.53 4.77 3.07
N LEU A 419 0.56 4.26 4.31
CA LEU A 419 1.37 3.08 4.66
C LEU A 419 0.90 1.82 3.93
N ILE A 420 -0.42 1.61 3.81
CA ILE A 420 -0.98 0.52 3.00
C ILE A 420 -0.53 0.64 1.55
N ALA A 421 -0.62 1.84 0.95
CA ALA A 421 -0.19 2.07 -0.42
C ALA A 421 1.32 1.83 -0.61
N VAL A 422 2.15 2.32 0.31
CA VAL A 422 3.61 2.10 0.29
C VAL A 422 3.93 0.61 0.37
N TYR A 423 3.26 -0.14 1.26
CA TYR A 423 3.42 -1.58 1.37
C TYR A 423 2.97 -2.32 0.10
N LEU A 424 1.76 -2.06 -0.40
CA LEU A 424 1.22 -2.75 -1.58
C LEU A 424 2.06 -2.51 -2.83
N VAL A 425 2.40 -1.24 -3.12
CA VAL A 425 3.22 -0.90 -4.28
C VAL A 425 4.65 -1.44 -4.11
N GLY A 426 5.21 -1.36 -2.90
CA GLY A 426 6.51 -1.94 -2.57
C GLY A 426 6.56 -3.45 -2.80
N SER A 427 5.57 -4.17 -2.27
CA SER A 427 5.46 -5.62 -2.40
C SER A 427 5.23 -6.05 -3.86
N LEU A 428 4.34 -5.36 -4.58
CA LEU A 428 4.08 -5.66 -5.99
C LEU A 428 5.31 -5.43 -6.86
N THR A 429 6.01 -4.31 -6.66
CA THR A 429 7.25 -4.03 -7.42
C THR A 429 8.36 -5.02 -7.10
N SER A 430 8.48 -5.46 -5.84
CA SER A 430 9.41 -6.53 -5.46
C SER A 430 9.06 -7.86 -6.12
N TYR A 431 7.78 -8.23 -6.09
CA TYR A 431 7.28 -9.47 -6.70
C TYR A 431 7.50 -9.50 -8.22
N VAL A 432 7.12 -8.45 -8.94
CA VAL A 432 7.29 -8.36 -10.40
C VAL A 432 8.75 -8.44 -10.79
N ARG A 433 9.66 -7.81 -10.02
CA ARG A 433 11.10 -7.92 -10.25
C ARG A 433 11.62 -9.34 -10.02
N SER A 434 11.22 -9.96 -8.91
CA SER A 434 11.60 -11.35 -8.60
C SER A 434 11.14 -12.33 -9.69
N GLU A 435 9.95 -12.15 -10.24
CA GLU A 435 9.46 -12.99 -11.33
C GLU A 435 10.17 -12.70 -12.66
N ALA A 436 10.48 -11.43 -12.95
CA ALA A 436 11.25 -11.07 -14.13
C ALA A 436 12.67 -11.69 -14.11
N ASP A 437 13.33 -11.71 -12.95
CA ASP A 437 14.65 -12.33 -12.81
C ASP A 437 14.58 -13.86 -12.98
N ARG A 438 13.56 -14.52 -12.44
CA ARG A 438 13.31 -15.96 -12.66
C ARG A 438 13.02 -16.28 -14.12
N ALA A 439 12.23 -15.44 -14.80
CA ALA A 439 11.92 -15.61 -16.20
C ALA A 439 13.17 -15.43 -17.08
N ARG A 440 14.06 -14.48 -16.75
CA ARG A 440 15.35 -14.31 -17.42
C ARG A 440 16.23 -15.56 -17.31
N ILE A 441 16.38 -16.14 -16.12
CA ILE A 441 17.15 -17.38 -15.94
C ILE A 441 16.55 -18.54 -16.74
N ARG A 442 15.23 -18.70 -16.69
CA ARG A 442 14.52 -19.72 -17.48
C ARG A 442 14.78 -19.57 -18.98
N SER A 443 14.72 -18.35 -19.51
CA SER A 443 15.01 -18.08 -20.92
C SER A 443 16.48 -18.26 -21.30
N ALA A 444 17.42 -17.94 -20.42
CA ALA A 444 18.85 -18.01 -20.70
C ALA A 444 19.38 -19.44 -20.72
N PHE A 445 18.89 -20.32 -19.84
CA PHE A 445 19.38 -21.70 -19.71
C PHE A 445 18.47 -22.76 -20.34
N GLY A 446 17.22 -22.41 -20.67
CA GLY A 446 16.22 -23.35 -21.20
C GLY A 446 16.61 -24.09 -22.48
N TYR A 447 17.55 -23.56 -23.26
CA TYR A 447 18.05 -24.20 -24.48
C TYR A 447 19.26 -25.14 -24.26
N TYR A 448 19.92 -25.05 -23.10
CA TYR A 448 21.19 -25.75 -22.85
C TYR A 448 21.06 -26.87 -21.81
N VAL A 449 20.10 -26.75 -20.89
CA VAL A 449 19.95 -27.68 -19.75
C VAL A 449 18.51 -28.16 -19.62
N SER A 450 18.32 -29.31 -18.99
CA SER A 450 16.98 -29.90 -18.83
C SER A 450 16.06 -29.02 -17.99
N PRO A 451 14.72 -29.09 -18.17
CA PRO A 451 13.77 -28.29 -17.41
C PRO A 451 13.95 -28.39 -15.88
N ALA A 452 14.33 -29.57 -15.38
CA ALA A 452 14.62 -29.78 -13.96
C ALA A 452 15.86 -28.97 -13.49
N VAL A 453 16.90 -28.92 -14.32
CA VAL A 453 18.12 -28.13 -14.05
C VAL A 453 17.83 -26.63 -14.16
N VAL A 454 17.02 -26.20 -15.14
CA VAL A 454 16.60 -24.80 -15.27
C VAL A 454 15.84 -24.34 -14.02
N GLU A 455 14.92 -25.17 -13.52
CA GLU A 455 14.14 -24.86 -12.33
C GLU A 455 15.03 -24.79 -11.09
N GLU A 456 15.99 -25.71 -10.94
CA GLU A 456 16.98 -25.68 -9.87
C GLU A 456 17.91 -24.45 -9.95
N LEU A 457 18.28 -23.99 -11.16
CA LEU A 457 19.04 -22.74 -11.38
C LEU A 457 18.21 -21.47 -11.15
N ALA A 458 16.94 -21.47 -11.56
CA ALA A 458 16.00 -20.36 -11.30
C ALA A 458 15.71 -20.24 -9.80
N GLN A 459 15.79 -21.36 -9.10
CA GLN A 459 15.83 -21.41 -7.66
C GLN A 459 17.16 -20.83 -7.16
N GLU A 460 18.34 -21.30 -7.55
CA GLU A 460 19.65 -20.86 -7.02
C GLU A 460 20.51 -19.98 -7.97
N PRO A 461 20.12 -18.73 -8.27
CA PRO A 461 20.92 -17.85 -9.14
C PRO A 461 22.36 -17.65 -8.67
N GLY A 462 22.60 -17.67 -7.35
CA GLY A 462 23.93 -17.46 -6.77
C GLY A 462 24.95 -18.57 -7.06
N ARG A 463 24.51 -19.74 -7.57
CA ARG A 463 25.41 -20.80 -8.05
C ARG A 463 25.96 -20.51 -9.44
N LEU A 464 25.35 -19.58 -10.17
CA LEU A 464 25.86 -19.07 -11.43
C LEU A 464 26.92 -18.00 -11.13
N LYS A 465 28.17 -18.43 -10.96
CA LYS A 465 29.30 -17.49 -10.99
C LYS A 465 29.53 -17.09 -12.44
N LEU A 466 29.39 -15.80 -12.73
CA LEU A 466 29.60 -15.20 -14.06
C LEU A 466 31.09 -15.14 -14.47
N GLY A 467 31.92 -16.05 -13.96
CA GLY A 467 33.33 -16.20 -14.29
C GLY A 467 33.67 -17.68 -14.37
N GLY A 468 34.61 -18.03 -15.25
CA GLY A 468 35.06 -19.41 -15.40
C GLY A 468 35.49 -20.00 -14.06
N GLU A 469 34.91 -21.14 -13.67
CA GLU A 469 35.36 -21.92 -12.52
C GLU A 469 36.06 -23.19 -13.00
N THR A 470 37.16 -23.57 -12.35
CA THR A 470 37.79 -24.87 -12.62
C THR A 470 36.96 -25.96 -11.95
N ARG A 471 36.42 -26.88 -12.74
CA ARG A 471 35.62 -28.00 -12.27
C ARG A 471 35.94 -29.26 -13.05
N ASP A 472 35.95 -30.40 -12.38
CA ASP A 472 35.98 -31.70 -13.03
C ASP A 472 34.66 -31.94 -13.76
N VAL A 473 34.70 -32.09 -15.07
CA VAL A 473 33.53 -32.37 -15.90
C VAL A 473 33.77 -33.64 -16.69
N THR A 474 32.70 -34.35 -17.04
CA THR A 474 32.76 -35.39 -18.07
C THR A 474 32.25 -34.80 -19.36
N LEU A 475 33.05 -34.92 -20.42
CA LEU A 475 32.75 -34.46 -21.77
C LEU A 475 32.31 -35.63 -22.64
N LEU A 476 31.32 -35.38 -23.50
CA LEU A 476 30.89 -36.27 -24.56
C LEU A 476 31.01 -35.55 -25.90
N PHE A 477 31.71 -36.17 -26.83
CA PHE A 477 31.63 -35.85 -28.26
C PHE A 477 30.99 -37.02 -28.96
N ALA A 478 29.96 -36.76 -29.77
CA ALA A 478 29.36 -37.78 -30.63
C ALA A 478 29.25 -37.27 -32.06
N ASP A 479 29.73 -38.06 -33.02
CA ASP A 479 29.79 -37.71 -34.44
C ASP A 479 29.22 -38.85 -35.30
N VAL A 480 28.58 -38.49 -36.41
CA VAL A 480 28.00 -39.44 -37.36
C VAL A 480 29.07 -39.93 -38.32
N ARG A 481 29.31 -41.24 -38.33
CA ARG A 481 30.28 -41.85 -39.24
C ARG A 481 29.83 -41.73 -40.69
N GLY A 482 30.66 -41.06 -41.50
CA GLY A 482 30.41 -40.94 -42.93
C GLY A 482 29.28 -39.97 -43.28
N PHE A 483 28.97 -39.02 -42.40
CA PHE A 483 27.91 -38.03 -42.63
C PHE A 483 28.00 -37.35 -43.99
N SER A 484 29.20 -36.91 -44.42
CA SER A 484 29.35 -36.24 -45.72
C SER A 484 28.79 -37.07 -46.87
N ARG A 485 29.02 -38.39 -46.86
CA ARG A 485 28.46 -39.34 -47.84
C ARG A 485 26.96 -39.53 -47.67
N LEU A 486 26.46 -39.55 -46.44
CA LEU A 486 25.01 -39.65 -46.15
C LEU A 486 24.25 -38.40 -46.61
N SER A 487 24.88 -37.22 -46.51
CA SER A 487 24.30 -35.94 -46.92
C SER A 487 24.48 -35.62 -48.40
N GLU A 488 25.35 -36.35 -49.10
CA GLU A 488 25.67 -36.13 -50.51
C GLU A 488 24.42 -36.40 -51.37
N GLY A 489 23.89 -35.36 -52.01
CA GLY A 489 22.67 -35.44 -52.84
C GLY A 489 21.36 -35.11 -52.13
N MET A 490 21.37 -34.77 -50.83
CA MET A 490 20.21 -34.19 -50.15
C MET A 490 20.02 -32.72 -50.53
N ASP A 491 18.78 -32.29 -50.77
CA ASP A 491 18.47 -30.85 -50.84
C ASP A 491 18.48 -30.21 -49.43
N ALA A 492 18.44 -28.88 -49.37
CA ALA A 492 18.55 -28.15 -48.11
C ALA A 492 17.42 -28.48 -47.12
N GLU A 493 16.19 -28.74 -47.60
CA GLU A 493 15.05 -29.04 -46.73
C GLU A 493 15.16 -30.45 -46.14
N HIS A 494 15.52 -31.43 -46.98
CA HIS A 494 15.76 -32.81 -46.56
C HIS A 494 16.96 -32.91 -45.63
N LEU A 495 18.04 -32.16 -45.87
CA LEU A 495 19.21 -32.13 -45.00
C LEU A 495 18.85 -31.59 -43.60
N VAL A 496 18.13 -30.47 -43.51
CA VAL A 496 17.69 -29.91 -42.23
C VAL A 496 16.75 -30.88 -41.49
N ARG A 497 15.81 -31.50 -42.20
CA ARG A 497 14.90 -32.51 -41.61
C ARG A 497 15.68 -33.73 -41.11
N PHE A 498 16.64 -34.22 -41.88
CA PHE A 498 17.50 -35.34 -41.50
C PHE A 498 18.31 -35.02 -40.24
N VAL A 499 18.99 -33.86 -40.20
CA VAL A 499 19.76 -33.41 -39.04
C VAL A 499 18.89 -33.26 -37.81
N ASN A 500 17.72 -32.62 -37.91
CA ASN A 500 16.81 -32.45 -36.78
C ASN A 500 16.29 -33.79 -36.26
N THR A 501 15.89 -34.71 -37.15
CA THR A 501 15.35 -36.02 -36.76
C THR A 501 16.45 -36.93 -36.18
N LEU A 502 17.71 -36.71 -36.56
CA LEU A 502 18.86 -37.37 -35.96
C LEU A 502 19.21 -36.79 -34.59
N PHE A 503 19.32 -35.47 -34.47
CA PHE A 503 19.81 -34.81 -33.25
C PHE A 503 18.77 -34.72 -32.14
N THR A 504 17.47 -34.66 -32.46
CA THR A 504 16.42 -34.61 -31.43
C THR A 504 16.52 -35.74 -30.40
N PRO A 505 16.52 -37.04 -30.79
CA PRO A 505 16.65 -38.12 -29.81
C PRO A 505 18.00 -38.09 -29.09
N LEU A 506 19.08 -37.65 -29.73
CA LEU A 506 20.40 -37.53 -29.08
C LEU A 506 20.40 -36.45 -28.00
N ALA A 507 19.79 -35.30 -28.29
CA ALA A 507 19.62 -34.20 -27.35
C ALA A 507 18.73 -34.62 -26.18
N ASP A 508 17.63 -35.33 -26.44
CA ASP A 508 16.73 -35.84 -25.41
C ASP A 508 17.44 -36.77 -24.44
N GLU A 509 18.30 -37.69 -24.92
CA GLU A 509 19.10 -38.57 -24.06
C GLU A 509 20.12 -37.78 -23.21
N ILE A 510 20.76 -36.76 -23.77
CA ILE A 510 21.67 -35.90 -23.01
C ILE A 510 20.92 -35.21 -21.87
N LEU A 511 19.77 -34.60 -22.17
CA LEU A 511 18.97 -33.86 -21.20
C LEU A 511 18.33 -34.77 -20.15
N ALA A 512 17.83 -35.95 -20.54
CA ALA A 512 17.23 -36.96 -19.65
C ALA A 512 18.22 -37.45 -18.59
N HIS A 513 19.50 -37.47 -18.93
CA HIS A 513 20.58 -37.89 -18.05
C HIS A 513 21.34 -36.70 -17.43
N ARG A 514 20.68 -35.55 -17.26
CA ARG A 514 21.22 -34.33 -16.62
C ARG A 514 22.46 -33.73 -17.29
N GLY A 515 22.69 -34.04 -18.56
CA GLY A 515 23.75 -33.42 -19.35
C GLY A 515 23.39 -32.01 -19.80
N THR A 516 24.41 -31.20 -20.02
CA THR A 516 24.32 -29.85 -20.59
C THR A 516 24.82 -29.91 -22.02
N ILE A 517 23.99 -29.50 -22.98
CA ILE A 517 24.38 -29.42 -24.39
C ILE A 517 25.19 -28.13 -24.56
N ASP A 518 26.43 -28.26 -25.01
CA ASP A 518 27.29 -27.12 -25.29
C ASP A 518 26.96 -26.54 -26.67
N LYS A 519 27.08 -27.39 -27.71
CA LYS A 519 26.79 -26.99 -29.09
C LYS A 519 26.63 -28.19 -30.02
N PHE A 520 25.95 -27.94 -31.14
CA PHE A 520 25.95 -28.78 -32.34
C PHE A 520 26.97 -28.22 -33.34
N MET A 521 27.84 -29.06 -33.89
CA MET A 521 28.92 -28.71 -34.81
C MET A 521 28.83 -29.56 -36.07
N GLY A 522 28.04 -29.10 -37.05
CA GLY A 522 27.77 -29.88 -38.26
C GLY A 522 27.02 -31.16 -37.90
N ASP A 523 27.71 -32.30 -38.00
CA ASP A 523 27.28 -33.66 -37.72
C ASP A 523 27.64 -34.17 -36.31
N ALA A 524 28.33 -33.34 -35.52
CA ALA A 524 28.72 -33.66 -34.16
C ALA A 524 27.90 -32.94 -33.09
N VAL A 525 27.72 -33.56 -31.93
CA VAL A 525 27.19 -32.95 -30.72
C VAL A 525 28.25 -32.97 -29.61
N MET A 526 28.38 -31.84 -28.91
CA MET A 526 29.22 -31.70 -27.73
C MET A 526 28.33 -31.44 -26.51
N ALA A 527 28.55 -32.24 -25.47
CA ALA A 527 27.85 -32.11 -24.19
C ALA A 527 28.79 -32.36 -23.01
N PHE A 528 28.40 -31.88 -21.84
CA PHE A 528 29.15 -32.12 -20.61
C PHE A 528 28.23 -32.30 -19.38
N TRP A 529 28.76 -32.94 -18.34
CA TRP A 529 28.09 -33.15 -17.06
C TRP A 529 28.88 -32.49 -15.92
N ASN A 530 28.25 -32.37 -14.75
CA ASN A 530 28.76 -31.70 -13.55
C ASN A 530 28.80 -30.15 -13.63
N ALA A 531 28.19 -29.55 -14.65
CA ALA A 531 27.96 -28.12 -14.71
C ALA A 531 26.69 -27.79 -15.51
N PRO A 532 25.93 -26.73 -15.17
CA PRO A 532 26.21 -25.74 -14.13
C PRO A 532 25.99 -26.23 -12.68
N LEU A 533 25.22 -27.31 -12.51
CA LEU A 533 24.98 -27.93 -11.20
C LEU A 533 25.97 -29.06 -10.94
N SER A 534 26.34 -29.22 -9.66
CA SER A 534 27.19 -30.32 -9.21
C SER A 534 26.45 -31.65 -9.29
N ASP A 535 27.07 -32.65 -9.90
CA ASP A 535 26.61 -34.02 -10.01
C ASP A 535 27.80 -34.94 -9.72
N ALA A 536 27.77 -35.68 -8.61
CA ALA A 536 28.86 -36.58 -8.23
C ALA A 536 28.96 -37.82 -9.14
N ASP A 537 27.86 -38.18 -9.81
CA ASP A 537 27.77 -39.34 -10.70
C ASP A 537 27.92 -38.94 -12.18
N HIS A 538 28.43 -37.74 -12.46
CA HIS A 538 28.52 -37.15 -13.80
C HIS A 538 29.16 -38.08 -14.85
N ALA A 539 30.22 -38.81 -14.50
CA ALA A 539 30.86 -39.76 -15.41
C ALA A 539 29.96 -40.97 -15.73
N ARG A 540 29.23 -41.49 -14.74
CA ARG A 540 28.29 -42.61 -14.94
C ARG A 540 27.10 -42.18 -15.78
N GLN A 541 26.58 -40.97 -15.53
CA GLN A 541 25.49 -40.39 -16.29
C GLN A 541 25.88 -40.23 -17.76
N ALA A 542 27.07 -39.70 -18.05
CA ALA A 542 27.59 -39.59 -19.42
C ALA A 542 27.75 -40.96 -20.11
N CYS A 543 28.22 -42.00 -19.38
CA CYS A 543 28.29 -43.36 -19.91
C CYS A 543 26.89 -43.93 -20.25
N ARG A 544 25.90 -43.72 -19.38
CA ARG A 544 24.50 -44.12 -19.65
C ARG A 544 23.93 -43.40 -20.86
N THR A 545 24.17 -42.09 -20.97
CA THR A 545 23.80 -41.32 -22.15
C THR A 545 24.41 -41.89 -23.42
N ALA A 546 25.71 -42.20 -23.43
CA ALA A 546 26.37 -42.75 -24.61
C ALA A 546 25.75 -44.10 -25.05
N LEU A 547 25.44 -44.98 -24.09
CA LEU A 547 24.75 -46.25 -24.37
C LEU A 547 23.31 -46.03 -24.87
N ALA A 548 22.59 -45.08 -24.27
CA ALA A 548 21.23 -44.75 -24.68
C ALA A 548 21.19 -44.13 -26.09
N MET A 549 22.10 -43.20 -26.41
CA MET A 549 22.28 -42.63 -27.74
C MET A 549 22.52 -43.71 -28.80
N GLN A 550 23.37 -44.70 -28.51
CA GLN A 550 23.58 -45.84 -29.42
C GLN A 550 22.28 -46.64 -29.64
N ARG A 551 21.52 -46.94 -28.58
CA ARG A 551 20.22 -47.62 -28.70
C ARG A 551 19.22 -46.82 -29.52
N SER A 552 19.17 -45.49 -29.33
CA SER A 552 18.26 -44.61 -30.06
C SER A 552 18.60 -44.54 -31.56
N ILE A 553 19.89 -44.60 -31.92
CA ILE A 553 20.32 -44.73 -33.32
C ILE A 553 19.98 -46.10 -33.91
N VAL A 554 20.17 -47.19 -33.17
CA VAL A 554 19.77 -48.54 -33.62
C VAL A 554 18.26 -48.62 -33.83
N ALA A 555 17.46 -48.10 -32.91
CA ALA A 555 16.01 -48.04 -33.05
C ALA A 555 15.57 -47.19 -34.26
N ARG A 556 16.22 -46.04 -34.49
CA ARG A 556 16.00 -45.20 -35.67
C ARG A 556 16.26 -45.97 -36.96
N ASN A 557 17.40 -46.66 -37.06
CA ASN A 557 17.76 -47.46 -38.24
C ASN A 557 16.73 -48.58 -38.52
N GLY A 558 16.09 -49.14 -37.50
CA GLY A 558 15.06 -50.17 -37.65
C GLY A 558 13.66 -49.65 -38.00
N ALA A 559 13.32 -48.40 -37.66
CA ALA A 559 11.95 -47.89 -37.73
C ALA A 559 11.57 -47.23 -39.08
N ARG A 560 12.54 -46.76 -39.87
CA ARG A 560 12.38 -46.25 -41.26
C ARG A 560 13.75 -45.80 -41.80
N ALA A 561 14.28 -46.48 -42.81
CA ALA A 561 15.51 -46.05 -43.47
C ALA A 561 15.22 -44.83 -44.38
N GLU A 562 15.46 -43.62 -43.88
CA GLU A 562 15.47 -42.38 -44.70
C GLU A 562 16.73 -42.29 -45.59
N THR A 563 17.75 -43.10 -45.27
CA THR A 563 19.03 -43.17 -45.98
C THR A 563 19.28 -44.58 -46.50
N ALA A 564 20.02 -44.69 -47.61
CA ALA A 564 20.39 -45.98 -48.22
C ALA A 564 21.33 -46.82 -47.33
N GLU A 565 22.10 -46.17 -46.46
CA GLU A 565 22.99 -46.81 -45.49
C GLU A 565 22.54 -46.54 -44.04
N PRO A 566 22.72 -47.50 -43.10
CA PRO A 566 22.44 -47.29 -41.68
C PRO A 566 23.33 -46.19 -41.07
N VAL A 567 22.73 -45.32 -40.27
CA VAL A 567 23.46 -44.28 -39.54
C VAL A 567 24.26 -44.93 -38.41
N ARG A 568 25.55 -44.58 -38.30
CA ARG A 568 26.43 -45.06 -37.21
C ARG A 568 26.98 -43.87 -36.44
N LEU A 569 27.05 -44.01 -35.13
CA LEU A 569 27.51 -42.95 -34.22
C LEU A 569 28.83 -43.38 -33.57
N GLY A 570 29.86 -42.53 -33.64
CA GLY A 570 31.06 -42.63 -32.82
C GLY A 570 30.90 -41.75 -31.59
N ILE A 571 31.27 -42.23 -30.40
CA ILE A 571 31.18 -41.45 -29.15
C ILE A 571 32.51 -41.52 -28.40
N GLY A 572 33.05 -40.35 -28.03
CA GLY A 572 34.23 -40.19 -27.18
C GLY A 572 33.86 -39.55 -25.85
N LEU A 573 34.27 -40.17 -24.74
CA LEU A 573 34.05 -39.65 -23.38
C LEU A 573 35.36 -39.43 -22.63
N ASN A 574 35.56 -38.25 -22.05
CA ASN A 574 36.69 -38.01 -21.16
C ASN A 574 36.31 -37.19 -19.94
N THR A 575 36.97 -37.45 -18.81
CA THR A 575 36.72 -36.78 -17.53
C THR A 575 37.98 -36.08 -17.06
N GLY A 576 37.84 -34.86 -16.56
CA GLY A 576 38.94 -34.13 -15.92
C GLY A 576 38.62 -32.65 -15.71
N ALA A 577 39.59 -31.92 -15.17
CA ALA A 577 39.44 -30.53 -14.81
C ALA A 577 39.38 -29.63 -16.05
N CYS A 578 38.28 -28.89 -16.19
CA CYS A 578 38.05 -27.87 -17.21
C CYS A 578 37.69 -26.54 -16.56
N VAL A 579 37.88 -25.44 -17.28
CA VAL A 579 37.29 -24.16 -16.94
C VAL A 579 35.89 -24.12 -17.52
N VAL A 580 34.86 -23.98 -16.68
CA VAL A 580 33.46 -23.89 -17.09
C VAL A 580 32.92 -22.50 -16.81
N GLY A 581 32.30 -21.86 -17.80
CA GLY A 581 31.69 -20.54 -17.60
C GLY A 581 31.22 -19.91 -18.90
N ASN A 582 30.89 -18.62 -18.84
CA ASN A 582 30.52 -17.85 -20.03
C ASN A 582 31.77 -17.55 -20.87
N VAL A 583 31.82 -18.06 -22.09
CA VAL A 583 32.92 -17.91 -23.05
C VAL A 583 32.41 -17.13 -24.26
N GLY A 584 33.06 -16.02 -24.62
CA GLY A 584 32.69 -15.23 -25.81
C GLY A 584 32.88 -13.72 -25.62
N SER A 585 32.16 -12.92 -26.39
CA SER A 585 32.15 -11.45 -26.29
C SER A 585 30.99 -10.97 -25.42
N PRO A 586 31.02 -9.71 -24.91
CA PRO A 586 29.90 -9.15 -24.14
C PRO A 586 28.56 -9.15 -24.88
N GLN A 587 28.57 -9.21 -26.22
CA GLN A 587 27.38 -9.22 -27.07
C GLN A 587 26.93 -10.64 -27.44
N ARG A 588 27.82 -11.64 -27.32
CA ARG A 588 27.54 -13.03 -27.63
C ARG A 588 28.48 -13.93 -26.82
N PHE A 589 27.95 -14.52 -25.75
CA PHE A 589 28.64 -15.48 -24.90
C PHE A 589 27.85 -16.79 -24.85
N ASP A 590 28.57 -17.90 -24.85
CA ASP A 590 28.01 -19.26 -24.67
C ASP A 590 28.46 -19.79 -23.31
N TYR A 591 27.58 -20.46 -22.58
CA TYR A 591 27.98 -21.19 -21.36
C TYR A 591 28.67 -22.49 -21.79
N SER A 592 29.99 -22.54 -21.66
CA SER A 592 30.82 -23.56 -22.29
C SER A 592 31.99 -24.02 -21.40
N VAL A 593 32.72 -25.01 -21.88
CA VAL A 593 33.84 -25.67 -21.20
C VAL A 593 35.12 -25.51 -22.02
N LEU A 594 36.22 -25.14 -21.35
CA LEU A 594 37.54 -24.95 -21.94
C LEU A 594 38.57 -25.80 -21.20
N GLY A 595 39.42 -26.49 -21.94
CA GLY A 595 40.52 -27.27 -21.37
C GLY A 595 41.04 -28.35 -22.31
N ASP A 596 42.21 -28.89 -21.98
CA ASP A 596 42.82 -29.97 -22.76
C ASP A 596 41.98 -31.27 -22.76
N VAL A 597 41.18 -31.47 -21.71
CA VAL A 597 40.23 -32.60 -21.61
C VAL A 597 39.20 -32.58 -22.74
N VAL A 598 38.79 -31.38 -23.21
CA VAL A 598 37.87 -31.20 -24.35
C VAL A 598 38.48 -31.78 -25.63
N ASN A 599 39.73 -31.41 -25.91
CA ASN A 599 40.47 -31.90 -27.07
C ASN A 599 40.69 -33.41 -26.99
N THR A 600 40.90 -33.94 -25.79
CA THR A 600 41.04 -35.38 -25.57
C THR A 600 39.74 -36.11 -25.91
N ALA A 601 38.59 -35.66 -25.41
CA ALA A 601 37.30 -36.30 -25.68
C ALA A 601 36.96 -36.33 -27.18
N SER A 602 37.21 -35.24 -27.90
CA SER A 602 37.03 -35.19 -29.37
C SER A 602 37.93 -36.19 -30.10
N ARG A 603 39.20 -36.35 -29.69
CA ARG A 603 40.10 -37.36 -30.28
C ARG A 603 39.68 -38.79 -29.97
N LEU A 604 39.14 -39.04 -28.78
CA LEU A 604 38.62 -40.37 -28.42
C LEU A 604 37.46 -40.76 -29.33
N GLU A 605 36.58 -39.80 -29.68
CA GLU A 605 35.54 -40.01 -30.69
C GLU A 605 36.18 -40.39 -32.03
N GLU A 606 37.15 -39.62 -32.54
CA GLU A 606 37.79 -39.90 -33.83
C GLU A 606 38.42 -41.30 -33.87
N MET A 607 39.04 -41.72 -32.76
CA MET A 607 39.65 -43.05 -32.60
C MET A 607 38.64 -44.20 -32.67
N THR A 608 37.35 -43.94 -32.46
CA THR A 608 36.29 -44.96 -32.61
C THR A 608 36.32 -45.56 -34.02
N LYS A 609 36.71 -44.77 -35.04
CA LYS A 609 36.85 -45.20 -36.44
C LYS A 609 38.03 -46.16 -36.63
N ILE A 610 39.13 -45.95 -35.88
CA ILE A 610 40.36 -46.75 -35.95
C ILE A 610 40.21 -48.09 -35.20
N TYR A 611 39.60 -48.05 -34.02
CA TYR A 611 39.41 -49.22 -33.17
C TYR A 611 38.15 -50.01 -33.50
N GLY A 612 37.27 -49.49 -34.37
CA GLY A 612 36.08 -50.20 -34.82
C GLY A 612 34.94 -50.30 -33.81
N VAL A 613 35.10 -49.71 -32.61
CA VAL A 613 34.10 -49.72 -31.54
C VAL A 613 33.24 -48.45 -31.57
N PRO A 614 31.96 -48.49 -31.12
CA PRO A 614 31.08 -47.33 -31.18
C PRO A 614 31.35 -46.29 -30.08
N ILE A 615 31.87 -46.69 -28.92
CA ILE A 615 32.11 -45.79 -27.78
C ILE A 615 33.52 -46.04 -27.22
N ILE A 616 34.32 -44.99 -27.10
CA ILE A 616 35.63 -44.99 -26.43
C ILE A 616 35.59 -44.02 -25.24
N ILE A 617 36.11 -44.46 -24.10
CA ILE A 617 36.23 -43.67 -22.89
C ILE A 617 37.68 -43.60 -22.40
N GLY A 618 38.07 -42.45 -21.86
CA GLY A 618 39.39 -42.22 -21.27
C GLY A 618 39.57 -42.87 -19.90
N GLU A 619 40.82 -42.97 -19.44
CA GLU A 619 41.21 -43.67 -18.21
C GLU A 619 40.45 -43.16 -16.96
N GLN A 620 40.33 -41.84 -16.80
CA GLN A 620 39.65 -41.24 -15.66
C GLN A 620 38.12 -41.48 -15.68
N THR A 621 37.51 -41.48 -16.87
CA THR A 621 36.10 -41.83 -17.03
C THR A 621 35.88 -43.30 -16.68
N ALA A 622 36.74 -44.20 -17.16
CA ALA A 622 36.67 -45.63 -16.86
C ALA A 622 36.80 -45.92 -15.35
N ALA A 623 37.73 -45.25 -14.67
CA ALA A 623 37.88 -45.36 -13.22
C ALA A 623 36.61 -44.92 -12.47
N SER A 624 35.94 -43.87 -12.94
CA SER A 624 34.70 -43.34 -12.35
C SER A 624 33.46 -44.17 -12.71
N ALA A 625 33.56 -44.99 -13.78
CA ALA A 625 32.51 -45.86 -14.30
C ALA A 625 32.83 -47.36 -14.09
N SER A 626 33.54 -47.72 -13.01
CA SER A 626 34.05 -49.08 -12.77
C SER A 626 33.01 -50.21 -12.70
N GLY A 627 31.71 -49.88 -12.63
CA GLY A 627 30.61 -50.85 -12.65
C GLY A 627 30.09 -51.20 -14.04
N PHE A 628 30.56 -50.54 -15.09
CA PHE A 628 30.13 -50.76 -16.48
C PHE A 628 30.90 -51.89 -17.15
N ALA A 629 30.34 -52.45 -18.23
CA ALA A 629 30.99 -53.44 -19.06
C ALA A 629 32.05 -52.76 -19.95
N LEU A 630 33.29 -52.74 -19.47
CA LEU A 630 34.44 -52.06 -20.10
C LEU A 630 35.50 -53.04 -20.59
N ILE A 631 36.13 -52.74 -21.74
CA ILE A 631 37.28 -53.49 -22.27
C ILE A 631 38.43 -52.54 -22.57
N GLU A 632 39.63 -52.82 -22.06
CA GLU A 632 40.84 -52.08 -22.42
C GLU A 632 41.22 -52.41 -23.88
N ILE A 633 41.20 -51.41 -24.76
CA ILE A 633 41.41 -51.58 -26.22
C ILE A 633 42.80 -51.11 -26.67
N GLY A 634 43.57 -50.47 -25.78
CA GLY A 634 44.96 -50.10 -26.03
C GLY A 634 45.41 -48.87 -25.26
N THR A 635 46.61 -48.42 -25.56
CA THR A 635 47.18 -47.16 -25.06
C THR A 635 47.43 -46.22 -26.21
N ALA A 636 47.01 -44.96 -26.09
CA ALA A 636 47.29 -43.94 -27.11
C ALA A 636 48.14 -42.82 -26.52
N ALA A 637 49.15 -42.39 -27.28
CA ALA A 637 49.88 -41.16 -27.00
C ALA A 637 49.01 -39.97 -27.42
N ILE A 638 48.48 -39.24 -26.43
CA ILE A 638 47.70 -38.03 -26.70
C ILE A 638 48.69 -36.89 -26.94
N ARG A 639 48.66 -36.33 -28.16
CA ARG A 639 49.57 -35.26 -28.59
C ARG A 639 49.45 -34.06 -27.64
N GLY A 640 50.53 -33.76 -26.91
CA GLY A 640 50.56 -32.69 -25.90
C GLY A 640 50.68 -33.18 -24.45
N LYS A 641 50.66 -34.50 -24.20
CA LYS A 641 50.92 -35.11 -22.89
C LYS A 641 52.14 -36.04 -22.95
N ASP A 642 52.96 -36.04 -21.89
CA ASP A 642 54.15 -36.89 -21.76
C ASP A 642 53.82 -38.36 -21.42
N ARG A 643 52.56 -38.67 -21.10
CA ARG A 643 52.10 -40.01 -20.70
C ARG A 643 51.08 -40.56 -21.69
N SER A 644 51.27 -41.80 -22.13
CA SER A 644 50.24 -42.57 -22.84
C SER A 644 49.08 -42.89 -21.89
N GLU A 645 47.86 -42.63 -22.30
CA GLU A 645 46.65 -42.96 -21.53
C GLU A 645 46.05 -44.27 -22.02
N LYS A 646 45.46 -45.03 -21.09
CA LYS A 646 44.71 -46.25 -21.40
C LYS A 646 43.34 -45.88 -21.97
N LEU A 647 42.96 -46.59 -23.02
CA LEU A 647 41.67 -46.44 -23.70
C LEU A 647 40.77 -47.63 -23.39
N PHE A 648 39.50 -47.35 -23.12
CA PHE A 648 38.51 -48.37 -22.84
C PHE A 648 37.34 -48.26 -23.82
N ALA A 649 36.89 -49.39 -24.36
CA ALA A 649 35.61 -49.48 -25.05
C ALA A 649 34.50 -49.68 -24.02
N LEU A 650 33.46 -48.84 -24.09
CA LEU A 650 32.24 -49.00 -23.30
C LEU A 650 31.26 -49.88 -24.07
N ILE A 651 31.01 -51.09 -23.57
CA ILE A 651 30.18 -52.09 -24.26
C ILE A 651 28.76 -52.15 -23.71
N GLY A 652 28.58 -51.95 -22.41
CA GLY A 652 27.25 -52.01 -21.79
C GLY A 652 27.23 -51.45 -20.38
N ASP A 653 26.02 -51.39 -19.83
CA ASP A 653 25.75 -50.87 -18.49
C ASP A 653 26.07 -51.90 -17.40
N GLU A 654 25.72 -51.56 -16.17
CA GLU A 654 25.93 -52.41 -14.99
C GLU A 654 25.19 -53.76 -15.07
N THR A 655 24.10 -53.85 -15.87
CA THR A 655 23.36 -55.10 -16.05
C THR A 655 24.14 -56.09 -16.91
N LEU A 656 24.80 -55.61 -17.97
CA LEU A 656 25.67 -56.45 -18.79
C LEU A 656 26.92 -56.85 -18.02
N ALA A 657 27.49 -55.94 -17.23
CA ALA A 657 28.67 -56.21 -16.42
C ALA A 657 28.46 -57.35 -15.41
N ALA A 658 27.22 -57.49 -14.89
CA ALA A 658 26.83 -58.55 -13.98
C ALA A 658 26.50 -59.89 -14.67
N ASP A 659 26.40 -59.94 -16.00
CA ASP A 659 26.10 -61.19 -16.73
C ASP A 659 27.31 -62.13 -16.70
N SER A 660 27.10 -63.39 -16.32
CA SER A 660 28.11 -64.45 -16.39
C SER A 660 28.79 -64.58 -17.77
N ARG A 661 28.05 -64.32 -18.86
CA ARG A 661 28.59 -64.31 -20.23
C ARG A 661 29.62 -63.19 -20.43
N TRP A 662 29.43 -62.05 -19.79
CA TRP A 662 30.38 -60.92 -19.83
C TRP A 662 31.70 -61.26 -19.14
N SER A 663 31.65 -61.85 -17.95
CA SER A 663 32.85 -62.29 -17.22
C SER A 663 33.66 -63.32 -18.02
N ASN A 664 32.98 -64.27 -18.67
CA ASN A 664 33.63 -65.25 -19.54
C ASN A 664 34.25 -64.58 -20.79
N LEU A 665 33.55 -63.61 -21.38
CA LEU A 665 34.03 -62.84 -22.53
C LEU A 665 35.31 -62.07 -22.17
N GLN A 666 35.33 -61.37 -21.05
CA GLN A 666 36.48 -60.62 -20.56
C GLN A 666 37.68 -61.54 -20.29
N THR A 667 37.44 -62.74 -19.77
CA THR A 667 38.48 -63.75 -19.56
C THR A 667 39.10 -64.20 -20.88
N HIS A 668 38.28 -64.51 -21.89
CA HIS A 668 38.76 -64.90 -23.21
C HIS A 668 39.49 -63.77 -23.93
N LEU A 669 39.00 -62.53 -23.86
CA LEU A 669 39.68 -61.37 -24.47
C LEU A 669 41.01 -61.04 -23.77
N SER A 670 41.08 -61.19 -22.46
CA SER A 670 42.34 -61.04 -21.71
C SER A 670 43.36 -62.13 -22.07
N ALA A 671 42.89 -63.38 -22.24
CA ALA A 671 43.73 -64.49 -22.68
C ALA A 671 44.19 -64.32 -24.14
N TYR A 672 43.31 -63.82 -25.01
CA TYR A 672 43.64 -63.42 -26.38
C TYR A 672 44.75 -62.37 -26.41
N ALA A 673 44.63 -61.28 -25.63
CA ALA A 673 45.63 -60.22 -25.59
C ALA A 673 46.99 -60.74 -25.09
N LYS A 674 47.01 -61.61 -24.08
CA LYS A 674 48.25 -62.27 -23.60
C LYS A 674 48.88 -63.18 -24.64
N ALA A 675 48.07 -63.97 -25.35
CA ALA A 675 48.54 -64.86 -26.42
C ALA A 675 49.12 -64.06 -27.60
N MET A 676 48.46 -62.96 -27.99
CA MET A 676 48.95 -62.04 -29.02
C MET A 676 50.27 -61.38 -28.61
N ALA A 677 50.40 -60.93 -27.35
CA ALA A 677 51.64 -60.36 -26.83
C ALA A 677 52.79 -61.38 -26.76
N ALA A 678 52.48 -62.66 -26.59
CA ALA A 678 53.44 -63.77 -26.59
C ALA A 678 53.73 -64.32 -28.00
N GLY A 679 53.06 -63.84 -29.05
CA GLY A 679 53.20 -64.32 -30.43
C GLY A 679 52.54 -65.67 -30.72
N ASP A 680 51.71 -66.21 -29.81
CA ASP A 680 50.99 -67.47 -29.97
C ASP A 680 49.67 -67.25 -30.71
N THR A 681 49.73 -67.26 -32.05
CA THR A 681 48.59 -67.01 -32.94
C THR A 681 47.50 -68.07 -32.81
N LEU A 682 47.87 -69.32 -32.48
CA LEU A 682 46.91 -70.44 -32.37
C LEU A 682 46.13 -70.38 -31.05
N ALA A 683 46.78 -70.01 -29.94
CA ALA A 683 46.08 -69.73 -28.69
C ALA A 683 45.20 -68.47 -28.81
N ALA A 684 45.67 -67.42 -29.47
CA ALA A 684 44.87 -66.23 -29.75
C ALA A 684 43.62 -66.58 -30.56
N HIS A 685 43.75 -67.36 -31.64
CA HIS A 685 42.62 -67.75 -32.48
C HIS A 685 41.57 -68.59 -31.73
N ARG A 686 41.98 -69.50 -30.83
CA ARG A 686 41.04 -70.26 -29.99
C ARG A 686 40.25 -69.36 -29.05
N HIS A 687 40.91 -68.38 -28.44
CA HIS A 687 40.26 -67.47 -27.50
C HIS A 687 39.30 -66.50 -28.19
N ILE A 688 39.58 -66.03 -29.41
CA ILE A 688 38.65 -65.17 -30.14
C ILE A 688 37.40 -65.93 -30.61
N ILE A 689 37.54 -67.19 -31.07
CA ILE A 689 36.38 -68.05 -31.41
C ILE A 689 35.54 -68.33 -30.16
N ALA A 690 36.17 -68.66 -29.03
CA ALA A 690 35.47 -68.87 -27.77
C ALA A 690 34.70 -67.61 -27.33
N ALA A 691 35.32 -66.43 -27.47
CA ALA A 691 34.67 -65.15 -27.22
C ALA A 691 33.46 -64.90 -28.15
N GLN A 692 33.56 -65.20 -29.44
CA GLN A 692 32.45 -65.10 -30.40
C GLN A 692 31.29 -66.04 -30.07
N SER A 693 31.57 -67.25 -29.57
CA SER A 693 30.55 -68.26 -29.22
C SER A 693 29.66 -67.88 -28.02
N LEU A 694 30.10 -66.95 -27.18
CA LEU A 694 29.33 -66.47 -26.02
C LEU A 694 28.11 -65.62 -26.39
N ASN A 695 28.01 -65.22 -27.67
CA ASN A 695 26.89 -64.48 -28.26
C ASN A 695 26.46 -63.29 -27.40
N VAL A 696 27.40 -62.36 -27.15
CA VAL A 696 27.15 -61.08 -26.49
C VAL A 696 26.97 -60.02 -27.57
N PRO A 697 25.73 -59.65 -27.96
CA PRO A 697 25.50 -58.82 -29.14
C PRO A 697 26.15 -57.44 -29.05
N ALA A 698 26.21 -56.88 -27.83
CA ALA A 698 26.85 -55.60 -27.57
C ALA A 698 28.36 -55.58 -27.89
N ALA A 699 29.03 -56.75 -27.81
CA ALA A 699 30.46 -56.88 -28.11
C ALA A 699 30.75 -57.29 -29.56
N ALA A 700 29.73 -57.51 -30.39
CA ALA A 700 29.89 -58.06 -31.74
C ALA A 700 30.84 -57.24 -32.61
N ALA A 701 30.69 -55.91 -32.63
CA ALA A 701 31.54 -55.01 -33.41
C ALA A 701 33.02 -55.06 -33.00
N LEU A 702 33.29 -55.20 -31.70
CA LEU A 702 34.65 -55.36 -31.19
C LEU A 702 35.23 -56.72 -31.60
N LEU A 703 34.44 -57.79 -31.51
CA LEU A 703 34.88 -59.15 -31.84
C LEU A 703 35.12 -59.35 -33.34
N GLU A 704 34.33 -58.69 -34.19
CA GLU A 704 34.49 -58.70 -35.64
C GLU A 704 35.81 -58.00 -36.04
N THR A 705 36.03 -56.77 -35.54
CA THR A 705 37.27 -56.02 -35.81
C THR A 705 38.53 -56.63 -35.20
N THR A 706 38.41 -57.35 -34.08
CA THR A 706 39.53 -58.07 -33.46
C THR A 706 39.83 -59.39 -34.19
N GLY A 707 38.81 -60.02 -34.79
CA GLY A 707 38.95 -61.23 -35.61
C GLY A 707 39.69 -60.97 -36.93
N ASP A 708 39.38 -59.86 -37.60
CA ASP A 708 39.95 -59.51 -38.92
C ASP A 708 41.44 -59.10 -38.88
N ARG A 709 42.00 -58.84 -37.69
CA ARG A 709 43.42 -58.47 -37.53
C ARG A 709 44.38 -59.67 -37.48
N LEU A 710 43.85 -60.89 -37.57
CA LEU A 710 44.64 -62.11 -37.74
C LEU A 710 44.60 -62.52 -39.23
N PRO A 711 45.75 -62.60 -39.93
CA PRO A 711 45.76 -63.28 -41.22
C PRO A 711 45.43 -64.76 -40.98
N LEU A 712 44.40 -65.25 -41.67
CA LEU A 712 44.03 -66.67 -41.72
C LEU A 712 45.19 -67.53 -42.24
#